data_AF-A0AAD5FXF2-F1
#
_entry.id   AF-A0AAD5FXF2-F1
#
_cell.length_a   1.000
_cell.length_b   1.000
_cell.length_c   1.000
_cell.angle_alpha   90.00
_cell.angle_beta   90.00
_cell.angle_gamma   90.00
#
_symmetry.space_group_name_H-M   'P 1'
#
loop_
_entity.id
_entity.type
_entity.pdbx_description
1 polymer ?
#
loop_
_entity_poly.entity_id
_entity_poly.type
_entity_poly.pdbx_seq_one_letter_code
_entity_poly.pdbx_strand_id
1 'polypeptide(L)'
;MSSWEQLKTEDGQVYYYNKETEETSWTLPEGEEASVSSSGWQEYTTDDGKTYYYNESTGETTWDKPDGFVEGTLSSENEQHKEDKPEEKVEEEDAIDAALKQERVELPSNMTTSSDTAQEVEEDEQAFVQLLKDNNVDSTWSFQTVMRKLVSKPGYWAVNSPIKRKSLYEKYLVQRFEDEIRNKTDVIEQFKENFINELGKLKKDGKLGHYTRWISLRRRFVEEENPIFKHAMLPDLDMARMFYKYMTEMQKEHDGEVQQQKQQATDELYRYLHSVNNSLVQKAFDFQNLYDSLMEDPRFKQNKHFSILDKLDILNLYESKLYPELIESLKKQIETQDKVNYRNDRKARQKYRSLIETLPLDAKSKFSEIFEHLENEDAFIDLCGRNGSSPLELFWDVIDEKKQLRKVRKDLVEAVINDLKKKGEVGQGIWASKSSFLEKLKSVEDDRLSQFNFEENESIDEIYEIYETLKDEHETKQRIIRKRGVSQVDLGGSGGMPPPAKKPTTKQSQSLKPYLTAVRSSLTAAVCLQDFSSQLVERHNRPEVEVTNVHDAELILNPMHISRNENEQILIEPSINSVRVSIKIKQADEIEQILVHKFTRFLTSRAESFFILRRVPIKGYDISFLITNFHTEQMLKDKLVDFIIEFMEDVDKEISEMKLFLNARARVVAESFLIPFD
;
A
#
# COMPACT_ATOMS: atom_id res chain seq x y z
N MET A 1 -65.55 15.18 -26.35
CA MET A 1 -64.88 14.28 -25.38
C MET A 1 -64.78 12.95 -26.07
N SER A 2 -63.61 12.34 -26.08
CA SER A 2 -63.40 11.08 -26.79
C SER A 2 -64.04 9.92 -26.06
N SER A 3 -64.77 9.08 -26.78
CA SER A 3 -65.49 7.93 -26.24
C SER A 3 -64.68 6.62 -26.29
N TRP A 4 -63.45 6.64 -26.86
CA TRP A 4 -62.58 5.47 -27.00
C TRP A 4 -61.42 5.45 -25.99
N GLU A 5 -61.27 4.31 -25.32
CA GLU A 5 -60.20 4.03 -24.35
C GLU A 5 -59.26 2.94 -24.87
N GLN A 6 -57.95 3.11 -24.68
CA GLN A 6 -56.93 2.16 -25.10
C GLN A 6 -56.64 1.15 -23.98
N LEU A 7 -56.83 -0.15 -24.26
CA LEU A 7 -56.64 -1.27 -23.33
C LEU A 7 -55.63 -2.28 -23.90
N LYS A 8 -55.06 -3.14 -23.04
CA LYS A 8 -54.15 -4.23 -23.45
C LYS A 8 -54.68 -5.58 -23.00
N THR A 9 -54.56 -6.61 -23.84
CA THR A 9 -54.82 -8.01 -23.47
C THR A 9 -53.71 -8.58 -22.59
N GLU A 10 -53.94 -9.75 -21.97
CA GLU A 10 -52.95 -10.46 -21.14
C GLU A 10 -51.65 -10.78 -21.91
N ASP A 11 -51.74 -10.94 -23.24
CA ASP A 11 -50.60 -11.14 -24.15
C ASP A 11 -49.93 -9.82 -24.61
N GLY A 12 -50.34 -8.66 -24.07
CA GLY A 12 -49.75 -7.36 -24.33
C GLY A 12 -50.20 -6.66 -25.63
N GLN A 13 -51.18 -7.20 -26.35
CA GLN A 13 -51.70 -6.59 -27.58
C GLN A 13 -52.70 -5.47 -27.24
N VAL A 14 -52.55 -4.33 -27.91
CA VAL A 14 -53.38 -3.13 -27.68
C VAL A 14 -54.67 -3.21 -28.48
N TYR A 15 -55.82 -2.97 -27.85
CA TYR A 15 -57.11 -2.76 -28.50
C TYR A 15 -57.82 -1.53 -27.92
N TYR A 16 -58.76 -0.96 -28.66
CA TYR A 16 -59.53 0.23 -28.29
C TYR A 16 -60.97 -0.16 -28.00
N TYR A 17 -61.53 0.34 -26.90
CA TYR A 17 -62.89 0.06 -26.44
C TYR A 17 -63.70 1.35 -26.34
N ASN A 18 -64.88 1.38 -26.96
CA ASN A 18 -65.78 2.51 -26.88
C ASN A 18 -66.73 2.37 -25.68
N LYS A 19 -66.68 3.30 -24.74
CA LYS A 19 -67.49 3.25 -23.51
C LYS A 19 -68.98 3.55 -23.73
N GLU A 20 -69.34 4.18 -24.86
CA GLU A 20 -70.72 4.55 -25.16
C GLU A 20 -71.42 3.50 -26.03
N THR A 21 -70.70 2.81 -26.91
CA THR A 21 -71.26 1.79 -27.82
C THR A 21 -70.94 0.34 -27.41
N GLU A 22 -70.07 0.15 -26.41
CA GLU A 22 -69.53 -1.15 -25.96
C GLU A 22 -68.78 -1.95 -27.05
N GLU A 23 -68.35 -1.28 -28.13
CA GLU A 23 -67.63 -1.91 -29.25
C GLU A 23 -66.11 -1.96 -29.00
N THR A 24 -65.45 -3.04 -29.43
CA THR A 24 -63.99 -3.22 -29.37
C THR A 24 -63.38 -3.24 -30.77
N SER A 25 -62.29 -2.51 -30.98
CA SER A 25 -61.55 -2.46 -32.25
C SER A 25 -60.04 -2.58 -32.03
N TRP A 26 -59.34 -3.30 -32.92
CA TRP A 26 -57.88 -3.41 -32.89
C TRP A 26 -57.16 -2.19 -33.49
N THR A 27 -57.90 -1.27 -34.10
CA THR A 27 -57.41 -0.04 -34.74
C THR A 27 -58.34 1.12 -34.41
N LEU A 28 -57.80 2.27 -34.01
CA LEU A 28 -58.59 3.46 -33.67
C LEU A 28 -59.30 4.01 -34.93
N PRO A 29 -60.65 4.16 -34.94
CA PRO A 29 -61.37 4.68 -36.09
C PRO A 29 -60.96 6.10 -36.49
N GLU A 30 -60.95 6.39 -37.79
CA GLU A 30 -60.40 7.63 -38.36
C GLU A 30 -61.27 8.85 -38.00
N GLY A 31 -60.72 9.76 -37.18
CA GLY A 31 -61.39 10.99 -36.73
C GLY A 31 -61.59 11.11 -35.20
N GLU A 32 -61.14 10.14 -34.40
CA GLU A 32 -61.24 10.17 -32.93
C GLU A 32 -59.87 10.12 -32.22
N GLU A 33 -59.75 10.71 -31.02
CA GLU A 33 -58.50 10.77 -30.22
C GLU A 33 -58.61 9.89 -28.96
N ALA A 34 -57.86 8.80 -28.82
CA ALA A 34 -57.92 7.96 -27.61
C ALA A 34 -57.35 8.68 -26.36
N SER A 35 -58.04 8.62 -25.22
CA SER A 35 -57.49 9.18 -23.97
C SER A 35 -56.51 8.20 -23.31
N VAL A 36 -55.24 8.59 -23.20
CA VAL A 36 -54.20 7.82 -22.49
C VAL A 36 -54.07 8.38 -21.06
N SER A 37 -54.38 7.58 -20.05
CA SER A 37 -54.13 7.97 -18.65
C SER A 37 -52.64 7.79 -18.34
N SER A 38 -51.85 8.85 -18.48
CA SER A 38 -50.44 8.87 -18.06
C SER A 38 -50.32 9.30 -16.59
N SER A 39 -49.92 8.38 -15.72
CA SER A 39 -49.63 8.68 -14.31
C SER A 39 -48.22 9.28 -14.19
N GLY A 40 -48.12 10.56 -13.81
CA GLY A 40 -46.88 11.38 -13.77
C GLY A 40 -45.86 11.06 -12.66
N TRP A 41 -45.62 9.78 -12.37
CA TRP A 41 -44.65 9.33 -11.36
C TRP A 41 -43.34 8.84 -12.01
N GLN A 42 -42.20 9.27 -11.48
CA GLN A 42 -40.86 8.87 -11.91
C GLN A 42 -40.07 8.23 -10.77
N GLU A 43 -39.21 7.26 -11.08
CA GLU A 43 -38.37 6.54 -10.11
C GLU A 43 -36.96 7.13 -10.04
N TYR A 44 -36.43 7.27 -8.82
CA TYR A 44 -35.10 7.80 -8.54
C TYR A 44 -34.37 6.91 -7.51
N THR A 45 -33.06 6.76 -7.66
CA THR A 45 -32.21 5.98 -6.74
C THR A 45 -31.26 6.91 -5.98
N THR A 46 -31.19 6.75 -4.67
CA THR A 46 -30.26 7.47 -3.78
C THR A 46 -28.84 6.87 -3.85
N ASP A 47 -27.83 7.64 -3.43
CA ASP A 47 -26.41 7.22 -3.43
C ASP A 47 -26.13 5.96 -2.57
N ASP A 48 -27.02 5.66 -1.61
CA ASP A 48 -27.01 4.45 -0.77
C ASP A 48 -27.76 3.25 -1.41
N GLY A 49 -28.23 3.38 -2.66
CA GLY A 49 -28.88 2.31 -3.43
C GLY A 49 -30.37 2.09 -3.15
N LYS A 50 -31.06 3.01 -2.47
CA LYS A 50 -32.51 2.91 -2.20
C LYS A 50 -33.33 3.71 -3.21
N THR A 51 -34.39 3.10 -3.75
CA THR A 51 -35.29 3.71 -4.73
C THR A 51 -36.46 4.44 -4.07
N TYR A 52 -36.86 5.58 -4.65
CA TYR A 52 -38.05 6.36 -4.25
C TYR A 52 -38.75 6.91 -5.50
N TYR A 53 -40.06 7.16 -5.39
CA TYR A 53 -40.90 7.61 -6.50
C TYR A 53 -41.34 9.05 -6.27
N TYR A 54 -41.25 9.88 -7.30
CA TYR A 54 -41.57 11.30 -7.27
C TYR A 54 -42.60 11.66 -8.34
N ASN A 55 -43.65 12.38 -7.95
CA ASN A 55 -44.67 12.87 -8.87
C ASN A 55 -44.35 14.30 -9.30
N GLU A 56 -44.05 14.50 -10.59
CA GLU A 56 -43.70 15.83 -11.13
C GLU A 56 -44.87 16.82 -11.09
N SER A 57 -46.12 16.32 -11.08
CA SER A 57 -47.32 17.17 -11.10
C SER A 57 -47.78 17.62 -9.71
N THR A 58 -47.54 16.81 -8.67
CA THR A 58 -47.97 17.14 -7.29
C THR A 58 -46.81 17.51 -6.37
N GLY A 59 -45.56 17.18 -6.75
CA GLY A 59 -44.36 17.42 -5.95
C GLY A 59 -44.20 16.45 -4.76
N GLU A 60 -44.96 15.36 -4.73
CA GLU A 60 -44.94 14.36 -3.67
C GLU A 60 -43.89 13.28 -3.90
N THR A 61 -43.24 12.83 -2.83
CA THR A 61 -42.26 11.72 -2.83
C THR A 61 -42.76 10.58 -1.96
N THR A 62 -42.71 9.35 -2.45
CA THR A 62 -43.04 8.13 -1.69
C THR A 62 -41.93 7.10 -1.80
N TRP A 63 -41.70 6.36 -0.73
CA TRP A 63 -40.77 5.22 -0.70
C TRP A 63 -41.44 3.92 -1.19
N ASP A 64 -42.78 3.88 -1.17
CA ASP A 64 -43.59 2.76 -1.65
C ASP A 64 -44.09 3.03 -3.07
N LYS A 65 -44.07 2.01 -3.94
CA LYS A 65 -44.45 2.09 -5.36
C LYS A 65 -45.90 2.57 -5.51
N PRO A 66 -46.17 3.73 -6.14
CA PRO A 66 -47.53 4.25 -6.28
C PRO A 66 -48.40 3.42 -7.24
N ASP A 67 -49.70 3.32 -6.94
CA ASP A 67 -50.68 2.61 -7.76
C ASP A 67 -50.74 3.22 -9.18
N GLY A 68 -50.50 2.40 -10.20
CA GLY A 68 -50.45 2.81 -11.61
C GLY A 68 -49.07 3.12 -12.18
N PHE A 69 -47.97 2.89 -11.44
CA PHE A 69 -46.60 2.99 -11.98
C PHE A 69 -46.24 1.76 -12.83
N VAL A 70 -45.94 1.98 -14.12
CA VAL A 70 -45.54 0.94 -15.08
C VAL A 70 -44.01 0.86 -15.15
N GLU A 71 -43.46 -0.26 -14.71
CA GLU A 71 -42.02 -0.53 -14.66
C GLU A 71 -41.51 -0.87 -16.06
N GLY A 72 -40.59 -0.06 -16.60
CA GLY A 72 -39.95 -0.31 -17.89
C GLY A 72 -38.81 -1.31 -17.72
N THR A 73 -39.03 -2.56 -18.12
CA THR A 73 -38.02 -3.62 -18.05
C THR A 73 -36.88 -3.34 -19.04
N LEU A 74 -35.72 -2.96 -18.52
CA LEU A 74 -34.42 -3.20 -19.15
C LEU A 74 -33.66 -4.17 -18.24
N SER A 75 -33.69 -5.45 -18.59
CA SER A 75 -32.72 -6.43 -18.09
C SER A 75 -32.28 -7.34 -19.22
N SER A 76 -30.99 -7.27 -19.49
CA SER A 76 -30.12 -8.20 -20.19
C SER A 76 -30.31 -9.66 -19.78
N GLU A 77 -30.23 -10.58 -20.75
CA GLU A 77 -29.73 -11.94 -20.56
C GLU A 77 -28.79 -12.37 -21.72
N ASN A 78 -27.87 -13.27 -21.33
CA ASN A 78 -26.61 -13.65 -21.93
C ASN A 78 -26.67 -14.81 -22.95
N GLU A 79 -25.64 -14.84 -23.80
CA GLU A 79 -24.89 -15.96 -24.43
C GLU A 79 -25.51 -17.37 -24.64
N GLN A 80 -25.41 -17.91 -25.87
CA GLN A 80 -24.52 -19.05 -26.20
C GLN A 80 -24.41 -19.40 -27.72
N HIS A 81 -23.15 -19.52 -28.17
CA HIS A 81 -22.51 -20.22 -29.31
C HIS A 81 -23.31 -21.18 -30.25
N LYS A 82 -23.11 -21.13 -31.59
CA LYS A 82 -22.05 -21.84 -32.37
C LYS A 82 -22.14 -21.66 -33.92
N GLU A 83 -20.96 -21.52 -34.55
CA GLU A 83 -20.48 -21.90 -35.90
C GLU A 83 -21.43 -21.95 -37.13
N ASP A 84 -21.19 -21.10 -38.14
CA ASP A 84 -20.63 -21.46 -39.47
C ASP A 84 -20.40 -20.21 -40.37
N LYS A 85 -19.39 -20.26 -41.24
CA LYS A 85 -19.08 -19.32 -42.36
C LYS A 85 -19.63 -19.94 -43.68
N PRO A 86 -19.59 -19.28 -44.87
CA PRO A 86 -19.58 -17.86 -45.24
C PRO A 86 -20.56 -17.53 -46.43
N GLU A 87 -20.44 -16.31 -46.98
CA GLU A 87 -20.76 -15.89 -48.37
C GLU A 87 -22.18 -15.41 -48.75
N GLU A 88 -22.18 -14.51 -49.76
CA GLU A 88 -23.28 -13.81 -50.44
C GLU A 88 -23.93 -12.60 -49.74
N LYS A 89 -23.38 -11.39 -50.00
CA LYS A 89 -24.10 -10.13 -50.29
C LYS A 89 -23.18 -8.91 -50.41
N VAL A 90 -22.07 -9.04 -51.15
CA VAL A 90 -21.22 -7.88 -51.53
C VAL A 90 -21.31 -7.59 -53.04
N GLU A 91 -21.99 -8.41 -53.83
CA GLU A 91 -22.02 -8.23 -55.30
C GLU A 91 -23.15 -7.33 -55.85
N GLU A 92 -24.10 -6.85 -55.04
CA GLU A 92 -25.21 -6.01 -55.55
C GLU A 92 -24.97 -4.49 -55.45
N GLU A 93 -24.02 -4.01 -54.63
CA GLU A 93 -23.72 -2.57 -54.56
C GLU A 93 -22.67 -2.12 -55.60
N ASP A 94 -21.75 -3.00 -56.02
CA ASP A 94 -20.75 -2.69 -57.06
C ASP A 94 -21.31 -2.77 -58.49
N ALA A 95 -22.46 -3.42 -58.70
CA ALA A 95 -23.09 -3.57 -60.02
C ALA A 95 -23.88 -2.33 -60.49
N ILE A 96 -24.31 -1.47 -59.55
CA ILE A 96 -25.10 -0.26 -59.87
C ILE A 96 -24.16 0.91 -60.24
N ASP A 97 -22.98 0.99 -59.61
CA ASP A 97 -21.98 2.04 -59.87
C ASP A 97 -21.20 1.82 -61.17
N ALA A 98 -21.17 0.59 -61.69
CA ALA A 98 -20.63 0.26 -63.02
C ALA A 98 -21.60 0.63 -64.17
N ALA A 99 -22.91 0.61 -63.93
CA ALA A 99 -23.94 0.90 -64.94
C ALA A 99 -24.12 2.41 -65.25
N LEU A 100 -23.63 3.31 -64.39
CA LEU A 100 -23.73 4.76 -64.58
C LEU A 100 -22.55 5.39 -65.35
N LYS A 101 -21.58 4.60 -65.82
CA LYS A 101 -20.43 5.09 -66.62
C LYS A 101 -20.67 5.11 -68.12
N GLN A 102 -21.81 4.65 -68.64
CA GLN A 102 -22.10 4.63 -70.07
C GLN A 102 -23.55 4.99 -70.40
N GLU A 103 -23.95 6.26 -70.27
CA GLU A 103 -24.90 6.82 -71.24
C GLU A 103 -24.77 8.34 -71.32
N ARG A 104 -24.44 8.81 -72.52
CA ARG A 104 -24.25 10.21 -72.89
C ARG A 104 -25.61 10.78 -73.30
N VAL A 105 -26.18 11.68 -72.51
CA VAL A 105 -27.31 12.52 -72.93
C VAL A 105 -26.76 13.83 -73.50
N GLU A 106 -27.16 14.18 -74.72
CA GLU A 106 -26.70 15.38 -75.43
C GLU A 106 -27.22 16.68 -74.79
N LEU A 107 -26.34 17.67 -74.68
CA LEU A 107 -26.63 19.05 -74.28
C LEU A 107 -27.40 19.81 -75.37
N PRO A 108 -28.36 20.68 -75.03
CA PRO A 108 -28.64 21.86 -75.85
C PRO A 108 -27.50 22.87 -75.70
N SER A 109 -26.90 23.24 -76.84
CA SER A 109 -25.84 24.24 -76.93
C SER A 109 -26.40 25.66 -76.94
N ASN A 110 -26.09 26.48 -75.93
CA ASN A 110 -25.68 27.88 -76.08
C ASN A 110 -25.35 28.54 -74.72
N MET A 111 -24.07 28.63 -74.39
CA MET A 111 -23.33 29.88 -74.14
C MET A 111 -21.99 29.56 -73.47
N THR A 112 -20.93 29.81 -74.24
CA THR A 112 -19.53 29.73 -73.86
C THR A 112 -19.08 31.06 -73.26
N THR A 113 -18.20 31.01 -72.25
CA THR A 113 -17.04 31.87 -71.93
C THR A 113 -16.84 31.85 -70.39
N SER A 114 -15.67 31.81 -69.75
CA SER A 114 -14.24 31.59 -70.06
C SER A 114 -13.48 31.79 -68.73
N SER A 115 -12.28 31.21 -68.60
CA SER A 115 -11.20 31.45 -67.60
C SER A 115 -11.46 31.05 -66.13
N ASP A 116 -10.86 29.93 -65.71
CA ASP A 116 -10.73 29.53 -64.31
C ASP A 116 -9.77 30.46 -63.55
N THR A 117 -10.33 31.35 -62.73
CA THR A 117 -9.61 32.02 -61.65
C THR A 117 -9.98 31.35 -60.32
N ALA A 118 -9.00 31.05 -59.46
CA ALA A 118 -9.22 30.36 -58.18
C ALA A 118 -10.25 31.06 -57.25
N GLN A 119 -10.50 32.35 -57.48
CA GLN A 119 -11.51 33.15 -56.76
C GLN A 119 -12.95 32.82 -57.21
N GLU A 120 -13.20 32.55 -58.50
CA GLU A 120 -14.54 32.17 -58.98
C GLU A 120 -14.97 30.80 -58.44
N VAL A 121 -14.02 29.84 -58.35
CA VAL A 121 -14.29 28.52 -57.77
C VAL A 121 -14.70 28.63 -56.30
N GLU A 122 -14.05 29.52 -55.54
CA GLU A 122 -14.38 29.71 -54.12
C GLU A 122 -15.72 30.45 -53.92
N GLU A 123 -16.04 31.41 -54.79
CA GLU A 123 -17.35 32.08 -54.83
C GLU A 123 -18.48 31.11 -55.23
N ASP A 124 -18.24 30.20 -56.17
CA ASP A 124 -19.19 29.18 -56.60
C ASP A 124 -19.45 28.13 -55.50
N GLU A 125 -18.40 27.72 -54.77
CA GLU A 125 -18.52 26.85 -53.59
C GLU A 125 -19.31 27.55 -52.47
N GLN A 126 -19.06 28.84 -52.23
CA GLN A 126 -19.79 29.65 -51.26
C GLN A 126 -21.26 29.84 -51.65
N ALA A 127 -21.56 30.05 -52.94
CA ALA A 127 -22.93 30.17 -53.45
C ALA A 127 -23.74 28.88 -53.21
N PHE A 128 -23.11 27.71 -53.38
CA PHE A 128 -23.74 26.43 -53.08
C PHE A 128 -23.97 26.25 -51.56
N VAL A 129 -23.00 26.59 -50.71
CA VAL A 129 -23.16 26.52 -49.24
C VAL A 129 -24.19 27.53 -48.74
N GLN A 130 -24.26 28.72 -49.31
CA GLN A 130 -25.26 29.73 -48.98
C GLN A 130 -26.67 29.25 -49.37
N LEU A 131 -26.81 28.57 -50.51
CA LEU A 131 -28.07 27.93 -50.89
C LEU A 131 -28.53 26.90 -49.84
N LEU A 132 -27.61 26.11 -49.28
CA LEU A 132 -27.92 25.14 -48.22
C LEU A 132 -28.36 25.85 -46.93
N LYS A 133 -27.74 26.98 -46.58
CA LYS A 133 -28.12 27.83 -45.44
C LYS A 133 -29.51 28.44 -45.62
N ASP A 134 -29.75 29.08 -46.75
CA ASP A 134 -31.01 29.79 -47.04
C ASP A 134 -32.23 28.84 -47.08
N ASN A 135 -32.00 27.56 -47.36
CA ASN A 135 -33.03 26.52 -47.37
C ASN A 135 -33.12 25.72 -46.07
N ASN A 136 -32.39 26.13 -45.03
CA ASN A 136 -32.36 25.47 -43.72
C ASN A 136 -32.11 23.97 -43.82
N VAL A 137 -31.19 23.56 -44.69
CA VAL A 137 -30.84 22.15 -44.82
C VAL A 137 -30.12 21.70 -43.54
N ASP A 138 -30.61 20.61 -42.94
CA ASP A 138 -30.13 20.05 -41.67
C ASP A 138 -29.78 18.54 -41.82
N SER A 139 -29.40 17.91 -40.71
CA SER A 139 -29.03 16.48 -40.66
C SER A 139 -30.18 15.52 -40.97
N THR A 140 -31.42 16.00 -41.06
CA THR A 140 -32.58 15.18 -41.43
C THR A 140 -32.71 15.04 -42.95
N TRP A 141 -31.99 15.85 -43.74
CA TRP A 141 -32.01 15.78 -45.20
C TRP A 141 -30.98 14.78 -45.70
N SER A 142 -31.40 13.86 -46.59
CA SER A 142 -30.46 13.08 -47.38
C SER A 142 -29.92 13.94 -48.54
N PHE A 143 -28.71 13.64 -49.03
CA PHE A 143 -28.18 14.36 -50.20
C PHE A 143 -29.11 14.22 -51.42
N GLN A 144 -29.79 13.08 -51.57
CA GLN A 144 -30.81 12.90 -52.63
C GLN A 144 -32.04 13.81 -52.43
N THR A 145 -32.45 14.06 -51.19
CA THR A 145 -33.51 15.03 -50.87
C THR A 145 -33.07 16.46 -51.21
N VAL A 146 -31.82 16.80 -50.93
CA VAL A 146 -31.20 18.08 -51.32
C VAL A 146 -31.19 18.22 -52.84
N MET A 147 -30.74 17.20 -53.58
CA MET A 147 -30.79 17.19 -55.04
C MET A 147 -32.21 17.43 -55.55
N ARG A 148 -33.18 16.63 -55.11
CA ARG A 148 -34.57 16.67 -55.58
C ARG A 148 -35.22 18.03 -55.37
N LYS A 149 -34.95 18.67 -54.23
CA LYS A 149 -35.58 19.95 -53.85
C LYS A 149 -34.83 21.18 -54.35
N LEU A 150 -33.52 21.11 -54.56
CA LEU A 150 -32.69 22.26 -54.90
C LEU A 150 -32.19 22.27 -56.35
N VAL A 151 -32.38 21.19 -57.14
CA VAL A 151 -31.96 21.11 -58.54
C VAL A 151 -32.54 22.22 -59.43
N SER A 152 -33.71 22.75 -59.11
CA SER A 152 -34.33 23.85 -59.88
C SER A 152 -33.72 25.21 -59.58
N LYS A 153 -32.88 25.35 -58.55
CA LYS A 153 -32.33 26.64 -58.10
C LYS A 153 -30.99 26.92 -58.79
N PRO A 154 -30.74 28.17 -59.26
CA PRO A 154 -29.49 28.52 -59.95
C PRO A 154 -28.23 28.21 -59.14
N GLY A 155 -28.26 28.46 -57.83
CA GLY A 155 -27.12 28.19 -56.93
C GLY A 155 -26.75 26.70 -56.79
N TYR A 156 -27.64 25.77 -57.16
CA TYR A 156 -27.33 24.34 -57.13
C TYR A 156 -26.39 23.94 -58.27
N TRP A 157 -26.43 24.69 -59.37
CA TRP A 157 -25.59 24.47 -60.54
C TRP A 157 -24.32 25.32 -60.55
N ALA A 158 -24.12 26.19 -59.55
CA ALA A 158 -22.87 26.95 -59.38
C ALA A 158 -21.65 26.01 -59.29
N VAL A 159 -21.79 24.87 -58.61
CA VAL A 159 -20.75 23.83 -58.57
C VAL A 159 -21.07 22.76 -59.61
N ASN A 160 -20.33 22.75 -60.71
CA ASN A 160 -20.56 21.84 -61.84
C ASN A 160 -20.35 20.36 -61.47
N SER A 161 -19.41 20.04 -60.55
CA SER A 161 -19.09 18.66 -60.17
C SER A 161 -20.07 18.08 -59.12
N PRO A 162 -20.78 16.97 -59.41
CA PRO A 162 -21.66 16.31 -58.44
C PRO A 162 -20.95 15.77 -57.20
N ILE A 163 -19.72 15.26 -57.38
CA ILE A 163 -18.88 14.73 -56.28
C ILE A 163 -18.51 15.87 -55.34
N LYS A 164 -18.15 17.03 -55.89
CA LYS A 164 -17.79 18.21 -55.12
C LYS A 164 -19.00 18.77 -54.37
N ARG A 165 -20.20 18.79 -54.98
CA ARG A 165 -21.46 19.15 -54.30
C ARG A 165 -21.75 18.27 -53.10
N LYS A 166 -21.55 16.94 -53.22
CA LYS A 166 -21.73 15.99 -52.11
C LYS A 166 -20.74 16.27 -50.97
N SER A 167 -19.46 16.47 -51.32
CA SER A 167 -18.42 16.79 -50.34
C SER A 167 -18.66 18.13 -49.62
N LEU A 168 -19.11 19.17 -50.33
CA LEU A 168 -19.45 20.47 -49.74
C LEU A 168 -20.68 20.38 -48.84
N TYR A 169 -21.68 19.58 -49.22
CA TYR A 169 -22.85 19.30 -48.40
C TYR A 169 -22.46 18.61 -47.08
N GLU A 170 -21.66 17.56 -47.15
CA GLU A 170 -21.16 16.84 -45.97
C GLU A 170 -20.33 17.75 -45.07
N LYS A 171 -19.43 18.56 -45.66
CA LYS A 171 -18.63 19.55 -44.93
C LYS A 171 -19.49 20.62 -44.25
N TYR A 172 -20.54 21.08 -44.93
CA TYR A 172 -21.51 22.04 -44.37
C TYR A 172 -22.29 21.46 -43.19
N LEU A 173 -22.76 20.21 -43.27
CA LEU A 173 -23.46 19.56 -42.16
C LEU A 173 -22.57 19.41 -40.93
N VAL A 174 -21.31 18.98 -41.12
CA VAL A 174 -20.32 18.87 -40.03
C VAL A 174 -20.07 20.24 -39.39
N GLN A 175 -19.81 21.26 -40.20
CA GLN A 175 -19.55 22.61 -39.71
C GLN A 175 -20.75 23.21 -38.98
N ARG A 176 -21.97 23.04 -39.52
CA ARG A 176 -23.19 23.52 -38.86
C ARG A 176 -23.43 22.82 -37.53
N PHE A 177 -23.22 21.51 -37.46
CA PHE A 177 -23.36 20.74 -36.24
C PHE A 177 -22.34 21.19 -35.18
N GLU A 178 -21.09 21.43 -35.58
CA GLU A 178 -20.06 21.98 -34.70
C GLU A 178 -20.43 23.39 -34.19
N ASP A 179 -20.91 24.28 -35.06
CA ASP A 179 -21.31 25.64 -34.70
C ASP A 179 -22.53 25.64 -33.76
N GLU A 180 -23.52 24.76 -33.99
CA GLU A 180 -24.69 24.60 -33.11
C GLU A 180 -24.30 24.07 -31.72
N ILE A 181 -23.34 23.15 -31.63
CA ILE A 181 -22.81 22.65 -30.36
C ILE A 181 -22.02 23.73 -29.64
N ARG A 182 -21.14 24.45 -30.34
CA ARG A 182 -20.31 25.52 -29.77
C ARG A 182 -21.16 26.65 -29.21
N ASN A 183 -22.10 27.17 -30.00
CA ASN A 183 -22.99 28.25 -29.55
C ASN A 183 -23.80 27.85 -28.31
N LYS A 184 -24.31 26.61 -28.25
CA LYS A 184 -25.00 26.11 -27.04
C LYS A 184 -24.05 26.01 -25.84
N THR A 185 -22.82 25.56 -26.06
CA THR A 185 -21.80 25.42 -25.01
C THR A 185 -21.37 26.78 -24.45
N ASP A 186 -21.09 27.75 -25.33
CA ASP A 186 -20.63 29.09 -24.96
C ASP A 186 -21.71 29.85 -24.15
N VAL A 187 -22.97 29.73 -24.53
CA VAL A 187 -24.09 30.35 -23.78
C VAL A 187 -24.23 29.74 -22.39
N ILE A 188 -24.06 28.41 -22.27
CA ILE A 188 -24.08 27.71 -20.99
C ILE A 188 -22.89 28.16 -20.12
N GLU A 189 -21.69 28.28 -20.67
CA GLU A 189 -20.51 28.75 -19.94
C GLU A 189 -20.67 30.19 -19.44
N GLN A 190 -21.15 31.10 -20.29
CA GLN A 190 -21.45 32.48 -19.89
C GLN A 190 -22.49 32.54 -18.76
N PHE A 191 -23.51 31.68 -18.81
CA PHE A 191 -24.49 31.58 -17.73
C PHE A 191 -23.84 31.11 -16.41
N LYS A 192 -22.97 30.09 -16.45
CA LYS A 192 -22.25 29.59 -15.28
C LYS A 192 -21.39 30.68 -14.64
N GLU A 193 -20.65 31.44 -15.45
CA GLU A 193 -19.82 32.55 -14.97
C GLU A 193 -20.66 33.65 -14.33
N ASN A 194 -21.75 34.06 -14.99
CA ASN A 194 -22.66 35.08 -14.47
C ASN A 194 -23.31 34.65 -13.15
N PHE A 195 -23.70 33.38 -13.03
CA PHE A 195 -24.25 32.81 -11.81
C PHE A 195 -23.25 32.86 -10.65
N ILE A 196 -21.99 32.43 -10.87
CA ILE A 196 -20.93 32.50 -9.86
C ILE A 196 -20.63 33.95 -9.45
N ASN A 197 -20.60 34.88 -10.41
CA ASN A 197 -20.39 36.30 -10.15
C ASN A 197 -21.49 36.88 -9.26
N GLU A 198 -22.75 36.47 -9.46
CA GLU A 198 -23.87 36.91 -8.63
C GLU A 198 -23.78 36.35 -7.20
N LEU A 199 -23.40 35.08 -7.04
CA LEU A 199 -23.08 34.52 -5.72
C LEU A 199 -21.97 35.31 -5.02
N GLY A 200 -20.94 35.72 -5.77
CA GLY A 200 -19.84 36.54 -5.26
C GLY A 200 -20.29 37.93 -4.79
N LYS A 201 -21.26 38.56 -5.46
CA LYS A 201 -21.84 39.83 -4.98
C LYS A 201 -22.61 39.63 -3.68
N LEU A 202 -23.43 38.58 -3.59
CA LEU A 202 -24.19 38.26 -2.38
C LEU A 202 -23.28 37.94 -1.17
N LYS A 203 -22.11 37.33 -1.42
CA LYS A 203 -21.05 37.15 -0.40
C LYS A 203 -20.54 38.50 0.11
N LYS A 204 -20.20 39.43 -0.80
CA LYS A 204 -19.70 40.77 -0.44
C LYS A 204 -20.73 41.60 0.33
N ASP A 205 -22.00 41.47 -0.02
CA ASP A 205 -23.11 42.17 0.64
C ASP A 205 -23.48 41.55 2.01
N GLY A 206 -22.82 40.46 2.42
CA GLY A 206 -23.09 39.75 3.67
C GLY A 206 -24.43 39.01 3.69
N LYS A 207 -25.09 38.88 2.54
CA LYS A 207 -26.38 38.20 2.39
C LYS A 207 -26.23 36.68 2.18
N LEU A 208 -25.01 36.23 1.83
CA LEU A 208 -24.65 34.83 1.67
C LEU A 208 -23.57 34.43 2.68
N GLY A 209 -23.93 33.60 3.66
CA GLY A 209 -22.99 32.99 4.62
C GLY A 209 -22.62 31.55 4.25
N HIS A 210 -21.55 31.00 4.84
CA HIS A 210 -21.04 29.63 4.58
C HIS A 210 -22.00 28.48 4.97
N TYR A 211 -23.08 28.79 5.70
CA TYR A 211 -24.13 27.85 6.10
C TYR A 211 -25.42 27.98 5.29
N THR A 212 -25.45 28.87 4.28
CA THR A 212 -26.66 29.13 3.49
C THR A 212 -27.04 27.91 2.66
N ARG A 213 -28.34 27.60 2.59
CA ARG A 213 -28.89 26.46 1.83
C ARG A 213 -29.45 26.91 0.48
N TRP A 214 -29.43 26.01 -0.51
CA TRP A 214 -29.93 26.27 -1.87
C TRP A 214 -31.36 26.80 -1.88
N ILE A 215 -32.25 26.18 -1.12
CA ILE A 215 -33.68 26.56 -1.04
C ILE A 215 -33.85 28.02 -0.60
N SER A 216 -33.04 28.47 0.35
CA SER A 216 -33.09 29.84 0.88
C SER A 216 -32.60 30.86 -0.15
N LEU A 217 -31.60 30.49 -0.94
CA LEU A 217 -31.09 31.32 -2.02
C LEU A 217 -32.07 31.36 -3.21
N ARG A 218 -32.59 30.19 -3.62
CA ARG A 218 -33.57 30.06 -4.70
C ARG A 218 -34.81 30.90 -4.43
N ARG A 219 -35.35 30.86 -3.21
CA ARG A 219 -36.50 31.68 -2.81
C ARG A 219 -36.23 33.17 -3.04
N ARG A 220 -35.04 33.65 -2.64
CA ARG A 220 -34.66 35.06 -2.82
C ARG A 220 -34.54 35.44 -4.29
N PHE A 221 -33.91 34.61 -5.11
CA PHE A 221 -33.80 34.90 -6.54
C PHE A 221 -35.14 34.91 -7.28
N VAL A 222 -36.10 34.12 -6.82
CA VAL A 222 -37.48 34.15 -7.32
C VAL A 222 -38.20 35.43 -6.87
N GLU A 223 -38.04 35.85 -5.61
CA GLU A 223 -38.62 37.08 -5.06
C GLU A 223 -38.02 38.36 -5.68
N GLU A 224 -36.74 38.34 -6.02
CA GLU A 224 -36.01 39.46 -6.66
C GLU A 224 -36.16 39.48 -8.20
N GLU A 225 -36.99 38.59 -8.77
CA GLU A 225 -37.18 38.39 -10.22
C GLU A 225 -35.87 38.32 -11.03
N ASN A 226 -34.83 37.68 -10.48
CA ASN A 226 -33.51 37.72 -11.07
C ASN A 226 -33.54 37.08 -12.49
N PRO A 227 -33.04 37.77 -13.54
CA PRO A 227 -33.06 37.28 -14.93
C PRO A 227 -32.43 35.90 -15.13
N ILE A 228 -31.52 35.51 -14.23
CA ILE A 228 -30.86 34.19 -14.22
C ILE A 228 -31.88 33.04 -14.16
N PHE A 229 -33.00 33.18 -13.44
CA PHE A 229 -34.02 32.12 -13.36
C PHE A 229 -35.09 32.24 -14.44
N LYS A 230 -35.37 33.44 -14.96
CA LYS A 230 -36.33 33.64 -16.07
C LYS A 230 -35.79 33.11 -17.40
N HIS A 231 -34.47 33.10 -17.57
CA HIS A 231 -33.78 32.59 -18.77
C HIS A 231 -32.87 31.39 -18.44
N ALA A 232 -33.19 30.63 -17.40
CA ALA A 232 -32.37 29.49 -16.98
C ALA A 232 -32.26 28.46 -18.11
N MET A 233 -31.07 28.41 -18.73
CA MET A 233 -30.73 27.41 -19.74
C MET A 233 -30.17 26.11 -19.14
N LEU A 234 -30.05 26.05 -17.81
CA LEU A 234 -29.67 24.86 -17.05
C LEU A 234 -30.81 24.36 -16.15
N PRO A 235 -30.93 23.03 -15.98
CA PRO A 235 -31.81 22.43 -14.97
C PRO A 235 -31.53 22.94 -13.55
N ASP A 236 -32.56 22.96 -12.69
CA ASP A 236 -32.43 23.38 -11.28
C ASP A 236 -31.40 22.55 -10.51
N LEU A 237 -31.26 21.27 -10.87
CA LEU A 237 -30.26 20.36 -10.30
C LEU A 237 -28.83 20.83 -10.56
N ASP A 238 -28.53 21.30 -11.78
CA ASP A 238 -27.20 21.78 -12.14
C ASP A 238 -26.88 23.11 -11.47
N MET A 239 -27.87 24.00 -11.34
CA MET A 239 -27.73 25.24 -10.58
C MET A 239 -27.47 24.97 -9.09
N ALA A 240 -28.20 24.03 -8.49
CA ALA A 240 -27.98 23.58 -7.12
C ALA A 240 -26.57 22.99 -6.95
N ARG A 241 -26.10 22.16 -7.89
CA ARG A 241 -24.75 21.57 -7.87
C ARG A 241 -23.67 22.65 -7.91
N MET A 242 -23.81 23.66 -8.76
CA MET A 242 -22.88 24.78 -8.83
C MET A 242 -22.87 25.59 -7.53
N PHE A 243 -24.05 25.85 -6.95
CA PHE A 243 -24.16 26.51 -5.66
C PHE A 243 -23.43 25.73 -4.56
N TYR A 244 -23.68 24.42 -4.44
CA TYR A 244 -23.02 23.60 -3.43
C TYR A 244 -21.50 23.55 -3.63
N LYS A 245 -21.02 23.49 -4.88
CA LYS A 245 -19.58 23.58 -5.16
C LYS A 245 -19.00 24.90 -4.65
N TYR A 246 -19.63 26.03 -4.97
CA TYR A 246 -19.21 27.35 -4.48
C TYR A 246 -19.23 27.43 -2.95
N MET A 247 -20.26 26.88 -2.33
CA MET A 247 -20.39 26.83 -0.87
C MET A 247 -19.30 25.99 -0.20
N THR A 248 -18.97 24.82 -0.77
CA THR A 248 -17.86 23.98 -0.29
C THR A 248 -16.53 24.70 -0.37
N GLU A 249 -16.26 25.41 -1.47
CA GLU A 249 -15.06 26.24 -1.60
C GLU A 249 -15.03 27.36 -0.55
N MET A 250 -16.18 27.99 -0.29
CA MET A 250 -16.31 29.06 0.70
C MET A 250 -16.17 28.57 2.15
N GLN A 251 -16.67 27.37 2.45
CA GLN A 251 -16.46 26.68 3.74
C GLN A 251 -14.98 26.36 3.93
N LYS A 252 -14.33 25.79 2.90
CA LYS A 252 -12.90 25.49 2.94
C LYS A 252 -12.02 26.73 3.16
N GLU A 253 -12.38 27.86 2.55
CA GLU A 253 -11.72 29.15 2.75
C GLU A 253 -11.86 29.61 4.21
N HIS A 254 -13.08 29.59 4.75
CA HIS A 254 -13.35 29.98 6.13
C HIS A 254 -12.65 29.07 7.15
N ASP A 255 -12.75 27.76 6.99
CA ASP A 255 -12.07 26.78 7.84
C ASP A 255 -10.55 26.96 7.77
N GLY A 256 -10.02 27.28 6.58
CA GLY A 256 -8.61 27.62 6.37
C GLY A 256 -8.18 28.87 7.14
N GLU A 257 -8.98 29.94 7.12
CA GLU A 257 -8.72 31.17 7.88
C GLU A 257 -8.74 30.92 9.39
N VAL A 258 -9.74 30.19 9.89
CA VAL A 258 -9.85 29.81 11.31
C VAL A 258 -8.64 28.97 11.71
N GLN A 259 -8.23 28.00 10.89
CA GLN A 259 -7.07 27.17 11.17
C GLN A 259 -5.77 27.98 11.20
N GLN A 260 -5.61 28.97 10.32
CA GLN A 260 -4.45 29.87 10.36
C GLN A 260 -4.42 30.71 11.64
N GLN A 261 -5.56 31.24 12.08
CA GLN A 261 -5.65 31.98 13.35
C GLN A 261 -5.33 31.08 14.55
N LYS A 262 -5.86 29.84 14.56
CA LYS A 262 -5.53 28.83 15.57
C LYS A 262 -4.05 28.48 15.59
N GLN A 263 -3.42 28.36 14.42
CA GLN A 263 -1.99 28.09 14.33
C GLN A 263 -1.15 29.24 14.92
N GLN A 264 -1.49 30.49 14.57
CA GLN A 264 -0.84 31.67 15.13
C GLN A 264 -0.99 31.73 16.66
N ALA A 265 -2.21 31.51 17.17
CA ALA A 265 -2.49 31.47 18.61
C ALA A 265 -1.75 30.32 19.32
N THR A 266 -1.66 29.15 18.69
CA THR A 266 -0.92 27.99 19.21
C THR A 266 0.58 28.28 19.30
N ASP A 267 1.16 28.93 18.29
CA ASP A 267 2.57 29.32 18.31
C ASP A 267 2.87 30.41 19.34
N GLU A 268 1.96 31.36 19.53
CA GLU A 268 2.04 32.34 20.62
C GLU A 268 1.95 31.66 22.00
N LEU A 269 1.04 30.68 22.16
CA LEU A 269 0.90 29.91 23.39
C LEU A 269 2.15 29.09 23.69
N TYR A 270 2.74 28.46 22.67
CA TYR A 270 4.01 27.76 22.80
C TYR A 270 5.11 28.70 23.27
N ARG A 271 5.26 29.88 22.66
CA ARG A 271 6.26 30.87 23.10
C ARG A 271 6.01 31.31 24.53
N TYR A 272 4.76 31.51 24.91
CA TYR A 272 4.37 31.86 26.27
C TYR A 272 4.81 30.77 27.27
N LEU A 273 4.45 29.51 27.01
CA LEU A 273 4.78 28.38 27.88
C LEU A 273 6.30 28.09 27.91
N HIS A 274 7.00 28.21 26.79
CA HIS A 274 8.43 27.91 26.72
C HIS A 274 9.31 29.01 27.31
N SER A 275 9.01 30.29 27.04
CA SER A 275 9.90 31.41 27.40
C SER A 275 9.47 32.22 28.62
N VAL A 276 8.16 32.41 28.81
CA VAL A 276 7.63 33.29 29.86
C VAL A 276 7.26 32.49 31.10
N ASN A 277 6.65 31.32 30.92
CA ASN A 277 6.18 30.50 32.03
C ASN A 277 6.58 29.02 31.91
N ASN A 278 7.88 28.78 31.67
CA ASN A 278 8.46 27.44 31.63
C ASN A 278 8.20 26.65 32.92
N SER A 279 8.07 27.37 34.04
CA SER A 279 7.80 26.77 35.35
C SER A 279 6.48 26.01 35.43
N LEU A 280 5.45 26.42 34.68
CA LEU A 280 4.19 25.67 34.61
C LEU A 280 4.37 24.32 33.92
N VAL A 281 5.16 24.31 32.84
CA VAL A 281 5.45 23.09 32.07
C VAL A 281 6.29 22.11 32.88
N GLN A 282 7.33 22.61 33.58
CA GLN A 282 8.22 21.76 34.39
C GLN A 282 7.54 21.17 35.64
N LYS A 283 6.53 21.86 36.19
CA LYS A 283 5.78 21.40 37.37
C LYS A 283 4.64 20.45 37.02
N ALA A 284 4.19 20.46 35.78
CA ALA A 284 3.11 19.60 35.34
C ALA A 284 3.61 18.16 35.15
N PHE A 285 2.96 17.21 35.80
CA PHE A 285 3.24 15.78 35.63
C PHE A 285 2.39 15.16 34.51
N ASP A 286 1.24 15.77 34.21
CA ASP A 286 0.34 15.37 33.15
C ASP A 286 -0.27 16.59 32.43
N PHE A 287 -0.92 16.33 31.30
CA PHE A 287 -1.61 17.37 30.52
C PHE A 287 -2.73 18.05 31.32
N GLN A 288 -3.45 17.31 32.17
CA GLN A 288 -4.62 17.83 32.87
C GLN A 288 -4.20 18.86 33.93
N ASN A 289 -3.14 18.59 34.69
CA ASN A 289 -2.53 19.53 35.63
C ASN A 289 -1.99 20.77 34.92
N LEU A 290 -1.35 20.60 33.76
CA LEU A 290 -0.90 21.74 32.94
C LEU A 290 -2.10 22.58 32.49
N TYR A 291 -3.15 21.92 31.97
CA TYR A 291 -4.35 22.59 31.47
C TYR A 291 -5.07 23.34 32.59
N ASP A 292 -5.27 22.73 33.75
CA ASP A 292 -5.93 23.36 34.90
C ASP A 292 -5.11 24.57 35.39
N SER A 293 -3.78 24.43 35.49
CA SER A 293 -2.90 25.54 35.88
C SER A 293 -2.89 26.66 34.83
N LEU A 294 -2.97 26.31 33.54
CA LEU A 294 -3.06 27.28 32.43
C LEU A 294 -4.40 28.00 32.44
N MET A 295 -5.49 27.30 32.74
CA MET A 295 -6.83 27.86 32.85
C MET A 295 -7.00 28.71 34.11
N GLU A 296 -6.11 28.63 35.09
CA GLU A 296 -6.06 29.56 36.22
C GLU A 296 -5.22 30.82 35.93
N ASP A 297 -4.33 30.77 34.94
CA ASP A 297 -3.41 31.86 34.61
C ASP A 297 -4.13 33.13 34.11
N PRO A 298 -4.00 34.27 34.81
CA PRO A 298 -4.62 35.54 34.40
C PRO A 298 -4.19 36.00 33.01
N ARG A 299 -2.94 35.72 32.61
CA ARG A 299 -2.39 36.19 31.33
C ARG A 299 -2.93 35.39 30.15
N PHE A 300 -3.24 34.11 30.38
CA PHE A 300 -3.93 33.27 29.41
C PHE A 300 -5.36 33.76 29.17
N LYS A 301 -6.12 34.03 30.26
CA LYS A 301 -7.51 34.53 30.17
C LYS A 301 -7.68 35.88 29.48
N GLN A 302 -6.68 36.76 29.61
CA GLN A 302 -6.75 38.12 29.06
C GLN A 302 -6.44 38.17 27.56
N ASN A 303 -5.78 37.16 26.99
CA ASN A 303 -5.39 37.18 25.59
C ASN A 303 -6.53 36.69 24.68
N LYS A 304 -6.98 37.58 23.78
CA LYS A 304 -8.03 37.29 22.80
C LYS A 304 -7.63 36.24 21.76
N HIS A 305 -6.33 36.06 21.50
CA HIS A 305 -5.89 35.04 20.54
C HIS A 305 -6.09 33.63 21.10
N PHE A 306 -5.94 33.45 22.43
CA PHE A 306 -6.07 32.15 23.06
C PHE A 306 -7.52 31.67 23.20
N SER A 307 -8.51 32.57 23.18
CA SER A 307 -9.93 32.18 23.24
C SER A 307 -10.42 31.40 22.02
N ILE A 308 -9.67 31.42 20.91
CA ILE A 308 -9.98 30.66 19.69
C ILE A 308 -9.51 29.19 19.82
N LEU A 309 -8.60 28.90 20.75
CA LEU A 309 -8.02 27.57 20.92
C LEU A 309 -8.95 26.64 21.69
N ASP A 310 -9.17 25.45 21.16
CA ASP A 310 -9.89 24.39 21.84
C ASP A 310 -8.95 23.59 22.76
N LYS A 311 -9.52 22.83 23.71
CA LYS A 311 -8.74 21.91 24.56
C LYS A 311 -7.90 20.94 23.73
N LEU A 312 -8.43 20.51 22.57
CA LEU A 312 -7.72 19.63 21.63
C LEU A 312 -6.49 20.31 21.01
N ASP A 313 -6.58 21.60 20.66
CA ASP A 313 -5.45 22.35 20.10
C ASP A 313 -4.30 22.48 21.11
N ILE A 314 -4.65 22.74 22.37
CA ILE A 314 -3.68 22.83 23.48
C ILE A 314 -3.08 21.46 23.79
N LEU A 315 -3.87 20.38 23.72
CA LEU A 315 -3.38 19.01 23.86
C LEU A 315 -2.39 18.65 22.75
N ASN A 316 -2.73 18.96 21.49
CA ASN A 316 -1.85 18.73 20.35
C ASN A 316 -0.54 19.51 20.50
N LEU A 317 -0.58 20.75 21.01
CA LEU A 317 0.62 21.52 21.31
C LEU A 317 1.48 20.85 22.39
N TYR A 318 0.85 20.35 23.45
CA TYR A 318 1.53 19.64 24.53
C TYR A 318 2.22 18.37 24.01
N GLU A 319 1.50 17.54 23.25
CA GLU A 319 2.03 16.28 22.72
C GLU A 319 3.14 16.49 21.67
N SER A 320 2.97 17.46 20.77
CA SER A 320 3.90 17.64 19.65
C SER A 320 5.17 18.41 19.98
N LYS A 321 5.10 19.40 20.88
CA LYS A 321 6.24 20.29 21.17
C LYS A 321 6.71 20.19 22.62
N LEU A 322 5.82 20.39 23.60
CA LEU A 322 6.22 20.55 25.00
C LEU A 322 6.68 19.24 25.67
N TYR A 323 5.95 18.15 25.43
CA TYR A 323 6.22 16.86 26.05
C TYR A 323 7.52 16.21 25.53
N PRO A 324 7.83 16.22 24.22
CA PRO A 324 9.12 15.75 23.71
C PRO A 324 10.31 16.54 24.27
N GLU A 325 10.20 17.88 24.35
CA GLU A 325 11.25 18.73 24.94
C GLU A 325 11.47 18.41 26.43
N LEU A 326 10.38 18.19 27.18
CA LEU A 326 10.45 17.78 28.57
C LEU A 326 11.16 16.43 28.71
N ILE A 327 10.78 15.42 27.91
CA ILE A 327 11.44 14.11 27.90
C ILE A 327 12.93 14.24 27.56
N GLU A 328 13.28 15.03 26.55
CA GLU A 328 14.67 15.22 26.17
C GLU A 328 15.48 15.87 27.30
N SER A 329 14.91 16.86 27.98
CA SER A 329 15.53 17.50 29.14
C SER A 329 15.74 16.51 30.30
N LEU A 330 14.76 15.64 30.58
CA LEU A 330 14.84 14.61 31.62
C LEU A 330 15.85 13.51 31.24
N LYS A 331 15.85 13.06 29.99
CA LYS A 331 16.85 12.10 29.49
C LYS A 331 18.27 12.65 29.64
N LYS A 332 18.47 13.94 29.32
CA LYS A 332 19.76 14.60 29.50
C LYS A 332 20.16 14.68 30.97
N GLN A 333 19.22 14.98 31.86
CA GLN A 333 19.47 14.97 33.31
C GLN A 333 19.86 13.57 33.81
N ILE A 334 19.13 12.53 33.39
CA ILE A 334 19.44 11.13 33.70
C ILE A 334 20.84 10.78 33.18
N GLU A 335 21.16 11.09 31.93
CA GLU A 335 22.48 10.80 31.35
C GLU A 335 23.62 11.52 32.10
N THR A 336 23.40 12.78 32.52
CA THR A 336 24.39 13.48 33.35
C THR A 336 24.57 12.80 34.70
N GLN A 337 23.48 12.34 35.31
CA GLN A 337 23.53 11.63 36.58
C GLN A 337 24.20 10.25 36.44
N ASP A 338 23.91 9.52 35.35
CA ASP A 338 24.53 8.23 35.04
C ASP A 338 26.03 8.37 34.79
N LYS A 339 26.48 9.45 34.14
CA LYS A 339 27.92 9.73 33.99
C LYS A 339 28.61 9.97 35.33
N VAL A 340 27.95 10.66 36.26
CA VAL A 340 28.46 10.86 37.62
C VAL A 340 28.49 9.53 38.38
N ASN A 341 27.41 8.76 38.30
CA ASN A 341 27.30 7.44 38.93
C ASN A 341 28.34 6.48 38.38
N TYR A 342 28.52 6.36 37.06
CA TYR A 342 29.54 5.53 36.43
C TYR A 342 30.96 5.82 36.93
N ARG A 343 31.31 7.10 37.11
CA ARG A 343 32.61 7.51 37.68
C ARG A 343 32.76 7.02 39.12
N ASN A 344 31.70 7.14 39.92
CA ASN A 344 31.69 6.68 41.31
C ASN A 344 31.70 5.15 41.40
N ASP A 345 30.95 4.45 40.55
CA ASP A 345 30.89 2.99 40.45
C ASP A 345 32.23 2.41 40.03
N ARG A 346 32.91 3.05 39.05
CA ARG A 346 34.28 2.67 38.66
C ARG A 346 35.26 2.83 39.83
N LYS A 347 35.17 3.93 40.58
CA LYS A 347 36.03 4.15 41.76
C LYS A 347 35.79 3.11 42.85
N ALA A 348 34.53 2.75 43.14
CA ALA A 348 34.23 1.68 44.10
C ALA A 348 34.76 0.33 43.64
N ARG A 349 34.56 -0.03 42.37
CA ARG A 349 35.12 -1.27 41.80
C ARG A 349 36.64 -1.33 41.90
N GLN A 350 37.33 -0.22 41.62
CA GLN A 350 38.79 -0.15 41.76
C GLN A 350 39.24 -0.30 43.21
N LYS A 351 38.58 0.36 44.16
CA LYS A 351 38.87 0.20 45.59
C LYS A 351 38.68 -1.24 46.06
N TYR A 352 37.58 -1.88 45.67
CA TYR A 352 37.30 -3.27 46.03
C TYR A 352 38.29 -4.24 45.38
N ARG A 353 38.64 -4.02 44.11
CA ARG A 353 39.68 -4.82 43.43
C ARG A 353 41.02 -4.70 44.15
N SER A 354 41.44 -3.48 44.53
CA SER A 354 42.68 -3.31 45.30
C SER A 354 42.63 -4.00 46.66
N LEU A 355 41.45 -4.07 47.31
CA LEU A 355 41.28 -4.81 48.56
C LEU A 355 41.44 -6.32 48.33
N ILE A 356 40.77 -6.89 47.32
CA ILE A 356 40.90 -8.32 46.99
C ILE A 356 42.34 -8.70 46.67
N GLU A 357 43.07 -7.87 45.92
CA GLU A 357 44.46 -8.14 45.53
C GLU A 357 45.42 -8.19 46.74
N THR A 358 45.07 -7.55 47.87
CA THR A 358 45.87 -7.63 49.11
C THR A 358 45.65 -8.92 49.91
N LEU A 359 44.58 -9.67 49.62
CA LEU A 359 44.26 -10.90 50.34
C LEU A 359 45.06 -12.09 49.77
N PRO A 360 45.50 -13.03 50.63
CA PRO A 360 46.22 -14.22 50.20
C PRO A 360 45.26 -15.24 49.57
N LEU A 361 44.92 -15.02 48.29
CA LEU A 361 44.00 -15.86 47.52
C LEU A 361 44.73 -16.91 46.68
N ASP A 362 44.31 -18.17 46.79
CA ASP A 362 44.73 -19.28 45.92
C ASP A 362 43.65 -19.58 44.86
N ALA A 363 44.02 -20.25 43.78
CA ALA A 363 43.14 -20.62 42.67
C ALA A 363 41.95 -21.51 43.07
N LYS A 364 41.98 -22.11 44.27
CA LYS A 364 40.93 -22.97 44.84
C LYS A 364 40.10 -22.27 45.92
N SER A 365 40.46 -21.06 46.35
CA SER A 365 39.77 -20.34 47.41
C SER A 365 38.30 -20.09 47.05
N LYS A 366 37.40 -20.25 48.02
CA LYS A 366 35.97 -19.99 47.82
C LYS A 366 35.58 -18.63 48.38
N PHE A 367 34.64 -17.96 47.72
CA PHE A 367 34.16 -16.65 48.18
C PHE A 367 33.63 -16.69 49.62
N SER A 368 32.94 -17.77 50.00
CA SER A 368 32.41 -17.96 51.35
C SER A 368 33.47 -17.97 52.45
N GLU A 369 34.70 -18.39 52.15
CA GLU A 369 35.81 -18.47 53.12
C GLU A 369 36.41 -17.08 53.40
N ILE A 370 36.23 -16.14 52.47
CA ILE A 370 36.80 -14.80 52.52
C ILE A 370 35.74 -13.75 52.87
N PHE A 371 34.46 -14.10 52.69
CA PHE A 371 33.33 -13.22 52.97
C PHE A 371 33.36 -12.64 54.40
N GLU A 372 33.70 -13.44 55.41
CA GLU A 372 33.81 -13.00 56.81
C GLU A 372 34.85 -11.88 57.01
N HIS A 373 35.86 -11.81 56.14
CA HIS A 373 36.92 -10.80 56.16
C HIS A 373 36.58 -9.57 55.29
N LEU A 374 35.57 -9.67 54.42
CA LEU A 374 35.17 -8.62 53.48
C LEU A 374 33.93 -7.86 53.93
N GLU A 375 33.02 -8.48 54.70
CA GLU A 375 31.71 -7.92 55.05
C GLU A 375 31.80 -6.55 55.73
N ASN A 376 32.83 -6.34 56.57
CA ASN A 376 32.99 -5.12 57.36
C ASN A 376 33.85 -4.04 56.67
N GLU A 377 34.37 -4.30 55.48
CA GLU A 377 35.26 -3.37 54.78
C GLU A 377 34.47 -2.31 54.00
N ASP A 378 34.85 -1.04 54.16
CA ASP A 378 34.20 0.09 53.49
C ASP A 378 34.16 -0.08 51.98
N ALA A 379 35.20 -0.69 51.39
CA ALA A 379 35.28 -0.92 49.95
C ALA A 379 34.27 -1.96 49.44
N PHE A 380 33.90 -2.94 50.27
CA PHE A 380 32.88 -3.93 49.95
C PHE A 380 31.47 -3.33 50.08
N ILE A 381 31.21 -2.64 51.19
CA ILE A 381 29.93 -1.94 51.45
C ILE A 381 29.67 -0.88 50.38
N ASP A 382 30.69 -0.10 50.01
CA ASP A 382 30.58 0.92 48.96
C ASP A 382 30.19 0.30 47.61
N LEU A 383 30.65 -0.91 47.30
CA LEU A 383 30.37 -1.55 46.02
C LEU A 383 28.97 -2.18 45.98
N CYS A 384 28.45 -2.64 47.12
CA CYS A 384 27.14 -3.26 47.22
C CYS A 384 26.02 -2.33 46.75
N GLY A 385 25.20 -2.81 45.81
CA GLY A 385 24.06 -2.05 45.25
C GLY A 385 24.43 -1.03 44.17
N ARG A 386 25.69 -0.98 43.71
CA ARG A 386 26.09 -0.20 42.53
C ARG A 386 25.96 -1.01 41.25
N ASN A 387 25.87 -0.30 40.12
CA ASN A 387 25.72 -0.94 38.81
C ASN A 387 27.06 -1.43 38.25
N GLY A 388 27.05 -2.59 37.58
CA GLY A 388 28.23 -3.21 36.95
C GLY A 388 28.65 -4.50 37.64
N SER A 389 29.96 -4.82 37.56
CA SER A 389 30.51 -6.07 38.08
C SER A 389 30.26 -6.22 39.58
N SER A 390 29.65 -7.33 39.96
CA SER A 390 29.34 -7.62 41.36
C SER A 390 30.61 -7.94 42.17
N PRO A 391 30.57 -7.83 43.52
CA PRO A 391 31.68 -8.25 44.35
C PRO A 391 32.13 -9.70 44.14
N LEU A 392 31.20 -10.59 43.75
CA LEU A 392 31.48 -11.99 43.45
C LEU A 392 32.17 -12.17 42.09
N GLU A 393 31.74 -11.42 41.07
CA GLU A 393 32.36 -11.46 39.74
C GLU A 393 33.80 -10.94 39.78
N LEU A 394 34.03 -9.83 40.49
CA LEU A 394 35.39 -9.29 40.66
C LEU A 394 36.30 -10.25 41.45
N PHE A 395 35.72 -11.04 42.35
CA PHE A 395 36.45 -12.12 43.02
C PHE A 395 36.80 -13.26 42.04
N TRP A 396 35.85 -13.70 41.21
CA TRP A 396 36.10 -14.72 40.20
C TRP A 396 37.14 -14.28 39.16
N ASP A 397 37.16 -13.01 38.77
CA ASP A 397 38.19 -12.47 37.88
C ASP A 397 39.60 -12.70 38.45
N VAL A 398 39.79 -12.40 39.74
CA VAL A 398 41.09 -12.60 40.43
C VAL A 398 41.42 -14.09 40.56
N ILE A 399 40.45 -14.92 40.89
CA ILE A 399 40.65 -16.37 40.99
C ILE A 399 40.99 -16.99 39.63
N ASP A 400 40.33 -16.55 38.56
CA ASP A 400 40.60 -17.03 37.21
C ASP A 400 41.97 -16.57 36.70
N GLU A 401 42.42 -15.36 37.06
CA GLU A 401 43.80 -14.91 36.83
C GLU A 401 44.81 -15.83 37.53
N LYS A 402 44.56 -16.21 38.79
CA LYS A 402 45.39 -17.18 39.53
C LYS A 402 45.37 -18.57 38.89
N LYS A 403 44.22 -19.06 38.43
CA LYS A 403 44.10 -20.34 37.71
C LYS A 403 44.87 -20.31 36.38
N GLN A 404 44.78 -19.21 35.63
CA GLN A 404 45.52 -19.03 34.39
C GLN A 404 47.02 -19.05 34.63
N LEU A 405 47.51 -18.36 35.66
CA LEU A 405 48.91 -18.38 36.04
C LEU A 405 49.39 -19.80 36.37
N ARG A 406 48.62 -20.55 37.18
CA ARG A 406 48.89 -21.96 37.49
C ARG A 406 48.93 -22.85 36.25
N LYS A 407 48.02 -22.61 35.30
CA LYS A 407 47.99 -23.35 34.03
C LYS A 407 49.24 -23.08 33.20
N VAL A 408 49.66 -21.82 33.05
CA VAL A 408 50.89 -21.46 32.33
C VAL A 408 52.10 -22.13 32.98
N ARG A 409 52.19 -22.09 34.31
CA ARG A 409 53.24 -22.78 35.09
C ARG A 409 53.26 -24.29 34.83
N LYS A 410 52.10 -24.95 34.86
CA LYS A 410 51.96 -26.37 34.50
C LYS A 410 52.44 -26.65 33.08
N ASP A 411 52.04 -25.84 32.10
CA ASP A 411 52.39 -26.02 30.69
C ASP A 411 53.90 -25.86 30.47
N LEU A 412 54.56 -24.94 31.19
CA LEU A 412 56.03 -24.81 31.18
C LEU A 412 56.72 -26.08 31.68
N VAL A 413 56.26 -26.64 32.81
CA VAL A 413 56.80 -27.89 33.36
C VAL A 413 56.54 -29.06 32.41
N GLU A 414 55.35 -29.15 31.80
CA GLU A 414 55.03 -30.18 30.81
C GLU A 414 55.94 -30.08 29.57
N ALA A 415 56.21 -28.85 29.10
CA ALA A 415 57.12 -28.61 27.97
C ALA A 415 58.54 -29.09 28.27
N VAL A 416 59.07 -28.76 29.46
CA VAL A 416 60.40 -29.24 29.90
C VAL A 416 60.45 -30.76 29.95
N ILE A 417 59.44 -31.41 30.53
CA ILE A 417 59.36 -32.88 30.60
C ILE A 417 59.30 -33.51 29.21
N ASN A 418 58.53 -32.92 28.30
CA ASN A 418 58.43 -33.40 26.92
C ASN A 418 59.76 -33.29 26.17
N ASP A 419 60.53 -32.21 26.40
CA ASP A 419 61.86 -32.04 25.80
C ASP A 419 62.86 -33.04 26.36
N LEU A 420 62.86 -33.29 27.67
CA LEU A 420 63.68 -34.32 28.31
C LEU A 420 63.33 -35.74 27.83
N LYS A 421 62.05 -36.00 27.57
CA LYS A 421 61.57 -37.26 27.00
C LYS A 421 62.05 -37.44 25.55
N LYS A 422 62.06 -36.38 24.73
CA LYS A 422 62.60 -36.41 23.36
C LYS A 422 64.10 -36.66 23.33
N LYS A 423 64.85 -36.12 24.30
CA LYS A 423 66.30 -36.36 24.46
C LYS A 423 66.63 -37.77 25.01
N GLY A 424 65.62 -38.56 25.40
CA GLY A 424 65.80 -39.90 25.95
C GLY A 424 66.30 -39.93 27.40
N GLU A 425 66.39 -38.77 28.05
CA GLU A 425 66.91 -38.62 29.43
C GLU A 425 65.87 -38.99 30.50
N VAL A 426 64.61 -39.17 30.10
CA VAL A 426 63.47 -39.41 30.98
C VAL A 426 62.59 -40.53 30.43
N GLY A 427 62.44 -41.61 31.22
CA GLY A 427 61.54 -42.74 30.95
C GLY A 427 60.26 -42.72 31.81
N GLN A 428 59.53 -43.85 31.86
CA GLN A 428 58.30 -43.97 32.69
C GLN A 428 58.55 -43.79 34.20
N GLY A 429 59.81 -43.89 34.66
CA GLY A 429 60.20 -43.77 36.07
C GLY A 429 60.08 -42.36 36.65
N ILE A 430 59.93 -41.30 35.85
CA ILE A 430 59.71 -39.94 36.36
C ILE A 430 58.39 -39.78 37.11
N TRP A 431 57.44 -40.67 36.83
CA TRP A 431 56.14 -40.72 37.49
C TRP A 431 56.13 -41.61 38.75
N ALA A 432 57.28 -42.13 39.19
CA ALA A 432 57.36 -43.08 40.31
C ALA A 432 57.11 -42.43 41.68
N SER A 433 57.65 -41.23 41.91
CA SER A 433 57.43 -40.49 43.17
C SER A 433 57.54 -38.98 42.97
N LYS A 434 56.84 -38.23 43.84
CA LYS A 434 56.89 -36.76 43.92
C LYS A 434 58.31 -36.23 44.14
N SER A 435 59.08 -36.88 45.01
CA SER A 435 60.46 -36.49 45.32
C SER A 435 61.40 -36.72 44.15
N SER A 436 61.25 -37.82 43.41
CA SER A 436 62.05 -38.10 42.21
C SER A 436 61.76 -37.11 41.08
N PHE A 437 60.48 -36.71 40.92
CA PHE A 437 60.07 -35.68 39.97
C PHE A 437 60.70 -34.32 40.29
N LEU A 438 60.65 -33.91 41.57
CA LEU A 438 61.23 -32.66 42.04
C LEU A 438 62.75 -32.64 41.90
N GLU A 439 63.46 -33.70 42.30
CA GLU A 439 64.91 -33.82 42.14
C GLU A 439 65.32 -33.75 40.66
N LYS A 440 64.53 -34.38 39.77
CA LYS A 440 64.81 -34.32 38.34
C LYS A 440 64.62 -32.91 37.79
N LEU A 441 63.57 -32.20 38.18
CA LEU A 441 63.37 -30.80 37.79
C LEU A 441 64.46 -29.87 38.34
N LYS A 442 64.91 -30.09 39.59
CA LYS A 442 66.05 -29.34 40.17
C LYS A 442 67.37 -29.57 39.44
N SER A 443 67.59 -30.78 38.89
CA SER A 443 68.80 -31.14 38.15
C SER A 443 68.84 -30.61 36.72
N VAL A 444 67.76 -30.00 36.24
CA VAL A 444 67.60 -29.54 34.85
C VAL A 444 67.81 -28.03 34.81
N GLU A 445 68.90 -27.60 34.20
CA GLU A 445 69.17 -26.18 33.92
C GLU A 445 68.36 -25.76 32.69
N ASP A 446 67.13 -25.27 32.91
CA ASP A 446 66.25 -24.73 31.87
C ASP A 446 65.68 -23.38 32.31
N ASP A 447 65.85 -22.35 31.47
CA ASP A 447 65.39 -20.98 31.74
C ASP A 447 63.88 -20.91 32.04
N ARG A 448 63.07 -21.85 31.54
CA ARG A 448 61.62 -21.91 31.80
C ARG A 448 61.28 -22.27 33.24
N LEU A 449 62.21 -22.91 33.96
CA LEU A 449 62.03 -23.30 35.37
C LEU A 449 62.45 -22.19 36.35
N SER A 450 63.03 -21.09 35.86
CA SER A 450 63.44 -19.94 36.67
C SER A 450 62.27 -19.25 37.40
N GLN A 451 61.03 -19.49 36.98
CA GLN A 451 59.81 -18.97 37.61
C GLN A 451 59.40 -19.74 38.87
N PHE A 452 60.04 -20.87 39.17
CA PHE A 452 59.77 -21.68 40.36
C PHE A 452 60.89 -21.53 41.38
N ASN A 453 60.54 -21.22 42.63
CA ASN A 453 61.50 -21.18 43.72
C ASN A 453 61.56 -22.55 44.40
N PHE A 454 62.54 -23.36 44.02
CA PHE A 454 62.70 -24.74 44.51
C PHE A 454 63.09 -24.86 46.01
N GLU A 455 63.24 -23.73 46.72
CA GLU A 455 63.54 -23.65 48.16
C GLU A 455 62.32 -23.21 49.00
N GLU A 456 61.27 -22.67 48.38
CA GLU A 456 60.04 -22.26 49.06
C GLU A 456 59.03 -23.41 49.12
N ASN A 457 58.47 -23.66 50.33
CA ASN A 457 57.47 -24.71 50.53
C ASN A 457 56.23 -24.54 49.63
N GLU A 458 55.75 -23.30 49.43
CA GLU A 458 54.59 -23.02 48.57
C GLU A 458 54.84 -23.40 47.10
N SER A 459 56.05 -23.12 46.59
CA SER A 459 56.43 -23.49 45.22
C SER A 459 56.66 -25.01 45.09
N ILE A 460 57.12 -25.68 46.14
CA ILE A 460 57.28 -27.14 46.17
C ILE A 460 55.91 -27.83 46.15
N ASP A 461 54.97 -27.33 46.94
CA ASP A 461 53.60 -27.83 46.97
C ASP A 461 52.90 -27.63 45.61
N GLU A 462 53.11 -26.47 44.96
CA GLU A 462 52.62 -26.23 43.59
C GLU A 462 53.21 -27.24 42.59
N ILE A 463 54.51 -27.55 42.66
CA ILE A 463 55.16 -28.55 41.80
C ILE A 463 54.59 -29.96 42.06
N TYR A 464 54.29 -30.31 43.31
CA TYR A 464 53.66 -31.59 43.63
C TYR A 464 52.23 -31.71 43.11
N GLU A 465 51.47 -30.62 43.09
CA GLU A 465 50.15 -30.59 42.48
C GLU A 465 50.22 -30.67 40.93
N ILE A 466 51.20 -29.99 40.32
CA ILE A 466 51.50 -30.11 38.88
C ILE A 466 51.86 -31.56 38.53
N TYR A 467 52.67 -32.22 39.36
CA TYR A 467 53.03 -33.63 39.19
C TYR A 467 51.80 -34.54 39.17
N GLU A 468 50.88 -34.42 40.14
CA GLU A 468 49.68 -35.26 40.19
C GLU A 468 48.80 -35.03 38.96
N THR A 469 48.62 -33.78 38.56
CA THR A 469 47.82 -33.42 37.39
C THR A 469 48.39 -34.01 36.11
N LEU A 470 49.71 -33.88 35.90
CA LEU A 470 50.38 -34.40 34.70
C LEU A 470 50.45 -35.95 34.71
N LYS A 471 50.57 -36.56 35.89
CA LYS A 471 50.56 -38.01 36.06
C LYS A 471 49.19 -38.58 35.69
N ASP A 472 48.11 -38.00 36.19
CA ASP A 472 46.74 -38.41 35.88
C ASP A 472 46.42 -38.26 34.37
N GLU A 473 46.88 -37.17 33.75
CA GLU A 473 46.76 -36.98 32.30
C GLU A 473 47.57 -37.99 31.50
N HIS A 474 48.80 -38.29 31.95
CA HIS A 474 49.64 -39.31 31.33
C HIS A 474 49.00 -40.70 31.45
N GLU A 475 48.49 -41.09 32.62
CA GLU A 475 47.78 -42.36 32.82
C GLU A 475 46.50 -42.44 31.99
N THR A 476 45.74 -41.36 31.91
CA THR A 476 44.50 -41.29 31.11
C THR A 476 44.81 -41.43 29.62
N LYS A 477 45.82 -40.72 29.11
CA LYS A 477 46.32 -40.88 27.72
C LYS A 477 46.74 -42.33 27.46
N GLN A 478 47.45 -42.97 28.40
CA GLN A 478 47.84 -44.39 28.30
C GLN A 478 46.62 -45.35 28.31
N ARG A 479 45.60 -45.09 29.15
CA ARG A 479 44.36 -45.88 29.17
C ARG A 479 43.57 -45.74 27.86
N ILE A 480 43.52 -44.54 27.28
CA ILE A 480 42.87 -44.29 25.98
C ILE A 480 43.60 -45.02 24.85
N ILE A 481 44.93 -44.96 24.82
CA ILE A 481 45.75 -45.68 23.84
C ILE A 481 45.54 -47.20 23.95
N ARG A 482 45.47 -47.76 25.17
CA ARG A 482 45.17 -49.18 25.40
C ARG A 482 43.73 -49.57 25.01
N LYS A 483 42.75 -48.69 25.20
CA LYS A 483 41.34 -48.95 24.85
C LYS A 483 41.06 -48.85 23.35
N ARG A 484 41.81 -48.01 22.61
CA ARG A 484 41.62 -47.76 21.17
C ARG A 484 42.38 -48.73 20.26
N GLY A 485 42.67 -49.97 20.68
CA GLY A 485 43.53 -50.92 19.96
C GLY A 485 43.31 -50.94 18.44
N VAL A 486 44.07 -50.12 17.71
CA VAL A 486 44.00 -49.93 16.26
C VAL A 486 45.37 -49.48 15.79
N SER A 487 46.04 -50.40 15.10
CA SER A 487 47.02 -50.10 14.07
C SER A 487 46.31 -49.47 12.87
N GLN A 488 46.95 -48.46 12.31
CA GLN A 488 46.63 -47.65 11.14
C GLN A 488 46.24 -48.45 9.87
N VAL A 489 44.97 -48.44 9.41
CA VAL A 489 44.55 -48.45 7.96
C VAL A 489 43.03 -48.35 7.68
N ASP A 490 42.70 -47.48 6.72
CA ASP A 490 41.66 -47.46 5.65
C ASP A 490 40.13 -47.21 5.82
N LEU A 491 39.64 -46.44 4.84
CA LEU A 491 38.32 -45.81 4.64
C LEU A 491 37.52 -46.45 3.48
N GLY A 492 36.17 -46.42 3.58
CA GLY A 492 35.28 -46.02 2.46
C GLY A 492 34.30 -47.06 1.87
N GLY A 493 33.01 -46.70 1.79
CA GLY A 493 32.01 -47.37 0.94
C GLY A 493 30.59 -46.74 1.01
N SER A 494 30.10 -46.26 -0.15
CA SER A 494 28.76 -45.67 -0.40
C SER A 494 27.84 -46.61 -1.22
N GLY A 495 26.50 -46.54 -1.05
CA GLY A 495 25.51 -47.33 -1.82
C GLY A 495 24.38 -46.48 -2.46
N GLY A 496 23.89 -46.95 -3.63
CA GLY A 496 22.86 -46.35 -4.55
C GLY A 496 21.39 -46.37 -4.04
N MET A 497 20.32 -46.07 -4.81
CA MET A 497 19.87 -46.45 -6.18
C MET A 497 18.57 -45.60 -6.57
N PRO A 498 17.57 -45.98 -7.44
CA PRO A 498 17.28 -45.60 -8.86
C PRO A 498 15.85 -44.94 -9.13
N PRO A 499 15.08 -45.18 -10.25
CA PRO A 499 14.84 -44.32 -11.44
C PRO A 499 13.32 -43.94 -11.72
N PRO A 500 12.91 -43.36 -12.89
CA PRO A 500 11.76 -42.42 -13.00
C PRO A 500 10.46 -42.88 -13.74
N ALA A 501 9.54 -41.90 -13.88
CA ALA A 501 8.08 -41.89 -14.05
C ALA A 501 7.45 -42.16 -15.45
N LYS A 502 6.09 -42.25 -15.48
CA LYS A 502 5.19 -42.19 -16.65
C LYS A 502 4.37 -40.88 -16.70
N LYS A 503 3.92 -40.47 -17.90
CA LYS A 503 3.03 -39.30 -18.25
C LYS A 503 1.90 -39.78 -19.21
N PRO A 504 0.89 -38.98 -19.63
CA PRO A 504 0.23 -37.78 -19.06
C PRO A 504 -1.32 -37.81 -19.14
N THR A 505 -2.03 -36.92 -18.43
CA THR A 505 -3.33 -36.36 -18.86
C THR A 505 -3.49 -34.91 -18.34
N THR A 506 -4.10 -34.06 -19.18
CA THR A 506 -4.38 -32.63 -18.99
C THR A 506 -5.26 -32.39 -17.76
N LYS A 507 -4.62 -31.93 -16.70
CA LYS A 507 -5.19 -31.42 -15.46
C LYS A 507 -4.73 -29.96 -15.32
N GLN A 508 -5.40 -29.13 -14.52
CA GLN A 508 -4.71 -28.07 -13.76
C GLN A 508 -3.37 -28.66 -13.34
N SER A 509 -2.23 -28.01 -13.64
CA SER A 509 -0.93 -28.68 -13.52
C SER A 509 -0.89 -29.43 -12.20
N GLN A 510 -0.65 -30.75 -12.24
CA GLN A 510 -0.78 -31.61 -11.06
C GLN A 510 0.06 -31.12 -9.86
N SER A 511 1.02 -30.20 -10.10
CA SER A 511 1.90 -29.59 -9.12
C SER A 511 1.37 -28.29 -8.47
N LEU A 512 0.46 -27.52 -9.09
CA LEU A 512 0.01 -26.24 -8.51
C LEU A 512 -0.92 -26.44 -7.31
N LYS A 513 -1.92 -27.32 -7.45
CA LYS A 513 -2.88 -27.57 -6.38
C LYS A 513 -2.23 -28.11 -5.09
N PRO A 514 -1.30 -29.08 -5.14
CA PRO A 514 -0.55 -29.50 -3.95
C PRO A 514 0.32 -28.38 -3.38
N TYR A 515 0.94 -27.55 -4.22
CA TYR A 515 1.73 -26.40 -3.78
C TYR A 515 0.88 -25.41 -2.99
N LEU A 516 -0.24 -24.94 -3.56
CA LEU A 516 -1.15 -24.02 -2.88
C LEU A 516 -1.78 -24.62 -1.63
N THR A 517 -2.05 -25.93 -1.62
CA THR A 517 -2.54 -26.62 -0.42
C THR A 517 -1.49 -26.61 0.70
N ALA A 518 -0.22 -26.85 0.36
CA ALA A 518 0.88 -26.78 1.32
C ALA A 518 1.09 -25.35 1.84
N VAL A 519 1.01 -24.35 0.95
CA VAL A 519 1.10 -22.93 1.30
C VAL A 519 -0.05 -22.54 2.23
N ARG A 520 -1.30 -22.89 1.90
CA ARG A 520 -2.48 -22.65 2.74
C ARG A 520 -2.30 -23.25 4.12
N SER A 521 -1.92 -24.52 4.19
CA SER A 521 -1.76 -25.23 5.47
C SER A 521 -0.68 -24.60 6.35
N SER A 522 0.43 -24.19 5.73
CA SER A 522 1.54 -23.54 6.42
C SER A 522 1.20 -22.11 6.86
N LEU A 523 0.49 -21.34 6.03
CA LEU A 523 -0.01 -20.01 6.37
C LEU A 523 -1.01 -20.07 7.52
N THR A 524 -1.99 -20.98 7.46
CA THR A 524 -2.98 -21.16 8.53
C THR A 524 -2.29 -21.49 9.86
N ALA A 525 -1.22 -22.29 9.83
CA ALA A 525 -0.41 -22.56 11.02
C ALA A 525 0.41 -21.35 11.49
N ALA A 526 0.96 -20.57 10.54
CA ALA A 526 1.78 -19.40 10.83
C ALA A 526 0.98 -18.21 11.40
N VAL A 527 -0.26 -18.01 10.97
CA VAL A 527 -1.15 -16.90 11.41
C VAL A 527 -1.80 -17.24 12.76
N CYS A 528 -0.97 -17.56 13.75
CA CYS A 528 -1.35 -17.74 15.16
C CYS A 528 -0.79 -16.56 15.98
N LEU A 529 -1.16 -15.34 15.57
CA LEU A 529 -0.61 -14.11 16.13
C LEU A 529 -1.23 -13.77 17.48
N GLN A 530 -0.43 -13.20 18.37
CA GLN A 530 -0.84 -12.68 19.67
C GLN A 530 -0.63 -11.16 19.71
N ASP A 531 -1.46 -10.46 20.48
CA ASP A 531 -1.20 -9.08 20.86
C ASP A 531 -0.03 -9.06 21.85
N PHE A 532 1.18 -8.90 21.31
CA PHE A 532 2.43 -8.90 22.04
C PHE A 532 3.21 -7.64 21.69
N SER A 533 3.41 -6.78 22.69
CA SER A 533 4.16 -5.53 22.53
C SER A 533 5.62 -5.82 22.16
N SER A 534 6.19 -4.98 21.29
CA SER A 534 7.58 -5.19 20.87
C SER A 534 8.55 -5.03 22.03
N GLN A 535 9.54 -5.91 22.15
CA GLN A 535 10.53 -5.85 23.24
C GLN A 535 11.53 -4.70 23.05
N LEU A 536 11.80 -4.32 21.80
CA LEU A 536 12.79 -3.28 21.46
C LEU A 536 12.16 -1.90 21.30
N VAL A 537 10.87 -1.84 20.94
CA VAL A 537 10.15 -0.57 20.78
C VAL A 537 9.10 -0.46 21.87
N GLU A 538 9.48 0.16 22.98
CA GLU A 538 8.58 0.38 24.10
C GLU A 538 7.27 1.04 23.66
N ARG A 539 6.16 0.52 24.18
CA ARG A 539 4.78 1.01 24.01
C ARG A 539 4.21 0.94 22.59
N HIS A 540 4.87 0.24 21.67
CA HIS A 540 4.34 0.01 20.32
C HIS A 540 4.36 -1.47 19.99
N ASN A 541 3.23 -2.00 19.52
CA ASN A 541 3.16 -3.35 18.98
C ASN A 541 3.73 -3.34 17.55
N ARG A 542 5.06 -3.22 17.47
CA ARG A 542 5.80 -3.24 16.21
C ARG A 542 5.95 -4.69 15.74
N PRO A 543 5.82 -4.97 14.43
CA PRO A 543 5.97 -6.33 13.89
C PRO A 543 7.37 -6.90 14.17
N GLU A 544 7.48 -7.92 15.01
CA GLU A 544 8.76 -8.52 15.43
C GLU A 544 9.53 -9.11 14.25
N VAL A 545 8.84 -9.63 13.24
CA VAL A 545 9.48 -10.14 12.00
C VAL A 545 10.28 -9.07 11.24
N GLU A 546 10.02 -7.78 11.50
CA GLU A 546 10.70 -6.62 10.88
C GLU A 546 11.81 -6.03 11.74
N VAL A 547 11.93 -6.46 13.00
CA VAL A 547 12.92 -5.91 13.92
C VAL A 547 14.27 -6.57 13.65
N THR A 548 15.21 -5.79 13.13
CA THR A 548 16.49 -6.29 12.65
C THR A 548 17.50 -6.38 13.80
N ASN A 549 17.47 -7.47 14.58
CA ASN A 549 18.54 -7.78 15.52
C ASN A 549 18.79 -9.29 15.66
N VAL A 550 20.07 -9.65 15.71
CA VAL A 550 20.60 -11.03 15.77
C VAL A 550 20.45 -11.65 17.18
N HIS A 551 19.90 -10.91 18.14
CA HIS A 551 19.89 -11.29 19.55
C HIS A 551 18.55 -11.86 20.07
N ASP A 552 17.47 -11.77 19.29
CA ASP A 552 16.12 -12.13 19.75
C ASP A 552 15.55 -13.33 18.97
N ALA A 553 16.29 -14.43 18.93
CA ALA A 553 15.83 -15.68 18.31
C ALA A 553 14.62 -16.33 18.99
N GLU A 554 14.19 -15.81 20.16
CA GLU A 554 13.09 -16.39 20.93
C GLU A 554 11.69 -15.96 20.41
N LEU A 555 11.58 -14.80 19.75
CA LEU A 555 10.31 -14.26 19.26
C LEU A 555 10.07 -14.55 17.76
N ILE A 556 11.13 -14.89 17.03
CA ILE A 556 11.10 -15.25 15.62
C ILE A 556 10.98 -16.77 15.53
N LEU A 557 9.93 -17.24 14.86
CA LEU A 557 9.72 -18.66 14.61
C LEU A 557 10.50 -19.10 13.37
N ASN A 558 10.72 -20.42 13.25
CA ASN A 558 11.45 -20.98 12.11
C ASN A 558 10.81 -20.59 10.78
N PRO A 559 11.54 -19.91 9.88
CA PRO A 559 11.04 -19.59 8.55
C PRO A 559 10.73 -20.85 7.76
N MET A 560 9.61 -20.83 7.04
CA MET A 560 9.18 -21.92 6.17
C MET A 560 9.36 -21.52 4.71
N HIS A 561 10.10 -22.34 3.98
CA HIS A 561 10.33 -22.15 2.55
C HIS A 561 9.58 -23.23 1.77
N ILE A 562 8.65 -22.81 0.92
CA ILE A 562 7.84 -23.72 0.09
C ILE A 562 8.10 -23.35 -1.36
N SER A 563 8.72 -24.26 -2.11
CA SER A 563 9.09 -24.05 -3.51
C SER A 563 8.38 -25.04 -4.40
N ARG A 564 7.78 -24.55 -5.48
CA ARG A 564 7.31 -25.40 -6.58
C ARG A 564 8.42 -25.68 -7.59
N ASN A 565 9.30 -24.68 -7.80
CA ASN A 565 10.54 -24.77 -8.56
C ASN A 565 11.53 -23.68 -8.06
N GLU A 566 12.75 -23.62 -8.62
CA GLU A 566 13.79 -22.64 -8.22
C GLU A 566 13.38 -21.17 -8.46
N ASN A 567 12.40 -20.96 -9.33
CA ASN A 567 11.92 -19.64 -9.76
C ASN A 567 10.52 -19.30 -9.22
N GLU A 568 9.90 -20.20 -8.45
CA GLU A 568 8.54 -20.06 -7.92
C GLU A 568 8.51 -20.62 -6.51
N GLN A 569 8.60 -19.71 -5.55
CA GLN A 569 8.77 -20.05 -4.14
C GLN A 569 8.13 -18.99 -3.25
N ILE A 570 7.74 -19.42 -2.06
CA ILE A 570 7.23 -18.56 -1.01
C ILE A 570 8.04 -18.77 0.27
N LEU A 571 8.35 -17.67 0.92
CA LEU A 571 8.98 -17.62 2.23
C LEU A 571 7.96 -17.09 3.24
N ILE A 572 7.67 -17.89 4.25
CA ILE A 572 6.81 -17.50 5.37
C ILE A 572 7.71 -17.36 6.59
N GLU A 573 7.76 -16.18 7.16
CA GLU A 573 8.53 -15.85 8.36
C GLU A 573 7.55 -15.49 9.47
N PRO A 574 7.21 -16.46 10.35
CA PRO A 574 6.33 -16.21 11.47
C PRO A 574 7.10 -15.61 12.65
N SER A 575 6.40 -14.82 13.45
CA SER A 575 6.84 -14.32 14.77
C SER A 575 5.64 -14.28 15.71
N ILE A 576 5.86 -13.92 16.97
CA ILE A 576 4.81 -13.89 18.00
C ILE A 576 3.62 -12.97 17.65
N ASN A 577 3.87 -11.80 17.04
CA ASN A 577 2.85 -10.77 16.75
C ASN A 577 2.68 -10.45 15.26
N SER A 578 3.49 -11.04 14.38
CA SER A 578 3.43 -10.77 12.94
C SER A 578 3.92 -11.93 12.08
N VAL A 579 3.42 -12.03 10.85
CA VAL A 579 3.90 -12.96 9.82
C VAL A 579 4.28 -12.17 8.58
N ARG A 580 5.49 -12.37 8.08
CA ARG A 580 5.89 -11.88 6.76
C ARG A 580 5.80 -13.00 5.73
N VAL A 581 5.17 -12.71 4.60
CA VAL A 581 4.93 -13.67 3.52
C VAL A 581 5.51 -13.10 2.24
N SER A 582 6.56 -13.70 1.71
CA SER A 582 7.27 -13.19 0.54
C SER A 582 7.21 -14.18 -0.62
N ILE A 583 6.73 -13.71 -1.77
CA ILE A 583 6.41 -14.52 -2.94
C ILE A 583 7.37 -14.17 -4.07
N LYS A 584 7.93 -15.20 -4.69
CA LYS A 584 8.69 -15.12 -5.93
C LYS A 584 7.81 -15.70 -7.04
N ILE A 585 7.46 -14.84 -7.99
CA ILE A 585 6.55 -15.15 -9.11
C ILE A 585 7.38 -15.80 -10.22
N LYS A 586 6.79 -16.80 -10.88
CA LYS A 586 7.42 -17.50 -11.99
C LYS A 586 7.68 -16.53 -13.15
N GLN A 587 8.92 -16.52 -13.64
CA GLN A 587 9.36 -15.69 -14.77
C GLN A 587 10.06 -16.59 -15.80
N ALA A 588 9.33 -17.04 -16.84
CA ALA A 588 9.84 -18.01 -17.81
C ALA A 588 10.73 -17.40 -18.91
N ASP A 589 10.53 -16.12 -19.23
CA ASP A 589 11.28 -15.38 -20.23
C ASP A 589 11.49 -13.91 -19.86
N GLU A 590 12.33 -13.20 -20.62
CA GLU A 590 12.64 -11.77 -20.39
C GLU A 590 11.40 -10.88 -20.44
N ILE A 591 10.40 -11.24 -21.25
CA ILE A 591 9.14 -10.52 -21.33
C ILE A 591 8.38 -10.65 -20.01
N GLU A 592 8.23 -11.86 -19.48
CA GLU A 592 7.60 -12.09 -18.18
C GLU A 592 8.37 -11.40 -17.04
N GLN A 593 9.71 -11.36 -17.08
CA GLN A 593 10.50 -10.60 -16.10
C GLN A 593 10.11 -9.11 -16.10
N ILE A 594 9.97 -8.50 -17.27
CA ILE A 594 9.56 -7.09 -17.41
C ILE A 594 8.10 -6.90 -16.97
N LEU A 595 7.21 -7.82 -17.34
CA LEU A 595 5.80 -7.76 -16.98
C LEU A 595 5.58 -7.90 -15.48
N VAL A 596 6.24 -8.86 -14.84
CA VAL A 596 6.22 -9.05 -13.39
C VAL A 596 6.76 -7.78 -12.71
N HIS A 597 7.89 -7.24 -13.14
CA HIS A 597 8.42 -5.98 -12.58
C HIS A 597 7.45 -4.80 -12.75
N LYS A 598 6.73 -4.69 -13.87
CA LYS A 598 5.71 -3.65 -14.06
C LYS A 598 4.49 -3.88 -13.17
N PHE A 599 4.03 -5.12 -13.07
CA PHE A 599 2.88 -5.53 -12.26
C PHE A 599 3.15 -5.29 -10.77
N THR A 600 4.31 -5.71 -10.26
CA THR A 600 4.70 -5.49 -8.86
C THR A 600 4.86 -4.01 -8.53
N ARG A 601 5.41 -3.21 -9.46
CA ARG A 601 5.48 -1.75 -9.31
C ARG A 601 4.10 -1.10 -9.29
N PHE A 602 3.17 -1.60 -10.10
CA PHE A 602 1.78 -1.13 -10.09
C PHE A 602 1.09 -1.44 -8.76
N LEU A 603 1.22 -2.66 -8.25
CA LEU A 603 0.65 -3.07 -6.95
C LEU A 603 1.23 -2.27 -5.78
N THR A 604 2.57 -2.16 -5.71
CA THR A 604 3.26 -1.42 -4.64
C THR A 604 2.93 0.07 -4.63
N SER A 605 2.65 0.69 -5.79
CA SER A 605 2.18 2.08 -5.87
C SER A 605 0.81 2.31 -5.22
N ARG A 606 0.01 1.25 -5.06
CA ARG A 606 -1.32 1.25 -4.44
C ARG A 606 -1.35 0.46 -3.13
N ALA A 607 -0.19 0.23 -2.50
CA ALA A 607 -0.11 -0.52 -1.27
C ALA A 607 -0.97 0.07 -0.13
N GLU A 608 -1.27 1.37 -0.15
CA GLU A 608 -2.21 1.98 0.81
C GLU A 608 -3.66 1.44 0.69
N SER A 609 -4.05 0.96 -0.49
CA SER A 609 -5.35 0.30 -0.72
C SER A 609 -5.33 -1.19 -0.36
N PHE A 610 -4.14 -1.81 -0.28
CA PHE A 610 -3.96 -3.21 0.10
C PHE A 610 -3.39 -3.30 1.52
N PHE A 611 -4.28 -3.42 2.51
CA PHE A 611 -3.98 -3.33 3.95
C PHE A 611 -2.76 -4.14 4.44
N ILE A 612 -2.47 -5.29 3.83
CA ILE A 612 -1.38 -6.19 4.24
C ILE A 612 -0.16 -6.17 3.29
N LEU A 613 -0.17 -5.37 2.22
CA LEU A 613 0.89 -5.36 1.20
C LEU A 613 2.06 -4.46 1.64
N ARG A 614 3.28 -4.97 1.53
CA ARG A 614 4.49 -4.22 1.85
C ARG A 614 4.91 -3.34 0.66
N ARG A 615 5.20 -2.06 0.90
CA ARG A 615 5.63 -1.11 -0.16
C ARG A 615 6.90 -1.53 -0.89
N VAL A 616 7.79 -2.21 -0.18
CA VAL A 616 9.05 -2.73 -0.71
C VAL A 616 9.14 -4.21 -0.36
N PRO A 617 9.29 -5.12 -1.34
CA PRO A 617 9.49 -6.53 -1.07
C PRO A 617 10.86 -6.79 -0.43
N ILE A 618 11.02 -7.92 0.24
CA ILE A 618 12.33 -8.33 0.75
C ILE A 618 13.28 -8.71 -0.40
N LYS A 619 14.60 -8.64 -0.16
CA LYS A 619 15.60 -8.95 -1.19
C LYS A 619 15.44 -10.39 -1.69
N GLY A 620 15.38 -10.57 -3.00
CA GLY A 620 15.27 -11.89 -3.65
C GLY A 620 13.83 -12.38 -3.90
N TYR A 621 12.82 -11.58 -3.55
CA TYR A 621 11.40 -11.86 -3.78
C TYR A 621 10.73 -10.69 -4.51
N ASP A 622 9.64 -10.98 -5.21
CA ASP A 622 8.95 -10.00 -6.06
C ASP A 622 7.88 -9.21 -5.28
N ILE A 623 7.22 -9.87 -4.32
CA ILE A 623 6.15 -9.30 -3.49
C ILE A 623 6.32 -9.76 -2.05
N SER A 624 6.05 -8.88 -1.09
CA SER A 624 5.96 -9.23 0.33
C SER A 624 4.69 -8.70 0.95
N PHE A 625 4.05 -9.52 1.78
CA PHE A 625 2.93 -9.16 2.64
C PHE A 625 3.39 -9.17 4.11
N LEU A 626 2.80 -8.30 4.92
CA LEU A 626 3.03 -8.21 6.35
C LEU A 626 1.68 -8.29 7.07
N ILE A 627 1.45 -9.42 7.73
CA ILE A 627 0.27 -9.65 8.56
C ILE A 627 0.66 -9.37 10.01
N THR A 628 -0.14 -8.58 10.73
CA THR A 628 0.08 -8.22 12.13
C THR A 628 -1.12 -8.69 12.95
N ASN A 629 -0.98 -8.73 14.28
CA ASN A 629 -2.10 -9.04 15.17
C ASN A 629 -3.30 -8.11 14.95
N PHE A 630 -3.07 -6.82 14.65
CA PHE A 630 -4.13 -5.87 14.31
C PHE A 630 -4.97 -6.30 13.10
N HIS A 631 -4.33 -6.89 12.08
CA HIS A 631 -5.06 -7.42 10.92
C HIS A 631 -5.93 -8.61 11.33
N THR A 632 -5.46 -9.47 12.22
CA THR A 632 -6.25 -10.62 12.73
C THR A 632 -7.35 -10.22 13.72
N GLU A 633 -7.29 -9.02 14.30
CA GLU A 633 -8.37 -8.45 15.12
C GLU A 633 -9.51 -7.89 14.25
N GLN A 634 -9.18 -7.31 13.10
CA GLN A 634 -10.15 -6.69 12.19
C GLN A 634 -10.71 -7.68 11.14
N MET A 635 -9.92 -8.68 10.75
CA MET A 635 -10.25 -9.62 9.68
C MET A 635 -10.14 -11.06 10.16
N LEU A 636 -11.02 -11.92 9.62
CA LEU A 636 -10.94 -13.36 9.89
C LEU A 636 -9.64 -13.92 9.33
N LYS A 637 -8.90 -14.67 10.16
CA LYS A 637 -7.63 -15.31 9.76
C LYS A 637 -7.76 -16.13 8.48
N ASP A 638 -8.87 -16.85 8.32
CA ASP A 638 -9.11 -17.70 7.15
C ASP A 638 -9.29 -16.86 5.89
N LYS A 639 -9.86 -15.65 6.00
CA LYS A 639 -10.01 -14.71 4.89
C LYS A 639 -8.69 -14.08 4.46
N LEU A 640 -7.78 -13.83 5.39
CA LEU A 640 -6.42 -13.37 5.07
C LEU A 640 -5.63 -14.46 4.32
N VAL A 641 -5.77 -15.71 4.75
CA VAL A 641 -5.17 -16.86 4.06
C VAL A 641 -5.81 -17.06 2.68
N ASP A 642 -7.14 -17.01 2.59
CA ASP A 642 -7.87 -17.11 1.32
C ASP A 642 -7.39 -16.05 0.32
N PHE A 643 -7.28 -14.79 0.76
CA PHE A 643 -6.79 -13.69 -0.06
C PHE A 643 -5.39 -13.94 -0.63
N ILE A 644 -4.44 -14.42 0.18
CA ILE A 644 -3.07 -14.71 -0.31
C ILE A 644 -3.09 -15.87 -1.32
N ILE A 645 -3.92 -16.89 -1.09
CA ILE A 645 -4.03 -18.03 -2.00
C ILE A 645 -4.69 -17.61 -3.33
N GLU A 646 -5.78 -16.87 -3.28
CA GLU A 646 -6.46 -16.31 -4.46
C GLU A 646 -5.52 -15.39 -5.25
N PHE A 647 -4.78 -14.53 -4.56
CA PHE A 647 -3.73 -13.72 -5.17
C PHE A 647 -2.69 -14.57 -5.91
N MET A 648 -2.20 -15.65 -5.28
CA MET A 648 -1.25 -16.56 -5.94
C MET A 648 -1.83 -17.31 -7.14
N GLU A 649 -3.14 -17.58 -7.14
CA GLU A 649 -3.84 -18.21 -8.26
C GLU A 649 -4.02 -17.25 -9.43
N ASP A 650 -4.35 -15.99 -9.14
CA ASP A 650 -4.69 -14.98 -10.16
C ASP A 650 -3.47 -14.31 -10.78
N VAL A 651 -2.36 -14.15 -10.05
CA VAL A 651 -1.15 -13.51 -10.58
C VAL A 651 -0.61 -14.21 -11.82
N ASP A 652 -0.57 -15.54 -11.83
CA ASP A 652 -0.11 -16.30 -12.99
C ASP A 652 -1.02 -16.06 -14.22
N LYS A 653 -2.33 -15.94 -13.98
CA LYS A 653 -3.33 -15.68 -15.03
C LYS A 653 -3.18 -14.26 -15.58
N GLU A 654 -3.05 -13.26 -14.71
CA GLU A 654 -2.94 -11.86 -15.08
C GLU A 654 -1.65 -11.58 -15.87
N ILE A 655 -0.50 -12.13 -15.43
CA ILE A 655 0.77 -12.01 -16.17
C ILE A 655 0.66 -12.69 -17.55
N SER A 656 -0.02 -13.83 -17.64
CA SER A 656 -0.26 -14.51 -18.91
C SER A 656 -1.14 -13.70 -19.86
N GLU A 657 -2.20 -13.07 -19.35
CA GLU A 657 -3.08 -12.18 -20.10
C GLU A 657 -2.35 -10.91 -20.58
N MET A 658 -1.55 -10.27 -19.71
CA MET A 658 -0.70 -9.14 -20.08
C MET A 658 0.28 -9.49 -21.20
N LYS A 659 0.87 -10.69 -21.14
CA LYS A 659 1.78 -11.20 -22.18
C LYS A 659 1.06 -11.41 -23.51
N LEU A 660 -0.14 -12.00 -23.48
CA LEU A 660 -0.97 -12.20 -24.67
C LEU A 660 -1.33 -10.85 -25.31
N PHE A 661 -1.75 -9.86 -24.51
CA PHE A 661 -2.07 -8.52 -24.99
C PHE A 661 -0.85 -7.82 -25.61
N LEU A 662 0.32 -7.92 -24.96
CA LEU A 662 1.56 -7.36 -25.49
C LEU A 662 1.92 -7.97 -26.85
N ASN A 663 1.84 -9.29 -26.97
CA ASN A 663 2.13 -10.02 -28.21
C ASN A 663 1.13 -9.68 -29.32
N ALA A 664 -0.17 -9.55 -29.01
CA ALA A 664 -1.18 -9.13 -29.97
C ALA A 664 -0.91 -7.71 -30.48
N ARG A 665 -0.59 -6.77 -29.59
CA ARG A 665 -0.24 -5.40 -29.96
C ARG A 665 1.05 -5.31 -30.78
N ALA A 666 2.07 -6.09 -30.43
CA ALA A 666 3.31 -6.17 -31.19
C ALA A 666 3.05 -6.67 -32.63
N ARG A 667 2.15 -7.65 -32.80
CA ARG A 667 1.73 -8.15 -34.12
C ARG A 667 1.04 -7.06 -34.95
N VAL A 668 0.07 -6.35 -34.38
CA VAL A 668 -0.63 -5.24 -35.07
C VAL A 668 0.34 -4.13 -35.49
N VAL A 669 1.31 -3.78 -34.63
CA VAL A 669 2.34 -2.78 -34.95
C VAL A 669 3.26 -3.29 -36.06
N ALA A 670 3.68 -4.56 -36.01
CA ALA A 670 4.51 -5.16 -37.04
C ALA A 670 3.78 -5.21 -38.39
N GLU A 671 2.52 -5.64 -38.43
CA GLU A 671 1.67 -5.60 -39.62
C GLU A 671 1.56 -4.17 -40.17
N SER A 672 1.21 -3.20 -39.31
CA SER A 672 1.10 -1.79 -39.70
C SER A 672 2.41 -1.20 -40.23
N PHE A 673 3.56 -1.61 -39.67
CA PHE A 673 4.88 -1.18 -40.10
C PHE A 673 5.32 -1.84 -41.41
N LEU A 674 4.84 -3.05 -41.71
CA LEU A 674 5.19 -3.80 -42.93
C LEU A 674 4.27 -3.46 -44.12
N ILE A 675 3.05 -2.96 -43.89
CA ILE A 675 2.11 -2.51 -44.94
C ILE A 675 2.74 -1.56 -45.99
N PRO A 676 3.65 -0.61 -45.65
CA PRO A 676 4.28 0.25 -46.65
C PRO A 676 5.40 -0.42 -47.47
N PHE A 677 5.80 -1.65 -47.13
CA PHE A 677 6.91 -2.39 -47.75
C PHE A 677 6.44 -3.58 -48.61
N ASP A 678 5.15 -3.91 -48.57
CA ASP A 678 4.44 -4.76 -49.55
C ASP A 678 3.79 -3.87 -50.62
#